data_AF-A0A849ZZL0-F1
#
_entry.id   AF-A0A849ZZL0-F1
#
_cell.length_a   1.000
_cell.length_b   1.000
_cell.length_c   1.000
_cell.angle_alpha   90.00
_cell.angle_beta   90.00
_cell.angle_gamma   90.00
#
_symmetry.space_group_name_H-M   'P 1'
#
loop_
_entity.id
_entity.type
_entity.pdbx_description
1 polymer ?
#
loop_
_entity_poly.entity_id
_entity_poly.type
_entity_poly.pdbx_seq_one_letter_code
_entity_poly.pdbx_strand_id
1 'polypeptide(L)'
;MTTAGVNTLLVTMSQHLVRKEPPYTRLHGVPSRGRGSEDVERALRAAQRGFGWLAEHDLLAGGPYQLFGLERLGVASGRKLIGSVDWYRAGVQSISPGQSGTINEAFHLLFLTYGRAPVLFAKLRYGASEDWNRYYRDLHFLTSHLSAKHERIYKWQVVSVEAPLSDWLDAPILLISGFDRPSLSPAQKLRLREYVDAGGTIFAHADLASERFSSGFRQICAEVFADRAWTFSALPPAHPVYTALPSEESSKLAGELRIEGIGDDRRTCVYLCPTDIAGAWHQNLDERHPDLFNIMTNLRLCAAPEYPHLPKRLRPPELSGPAAPARGHLMIASLCPGRGRETTAGRWDAIARRLDHETGLSLVTCDLSDLAPDAAVDLVYVEARGEADPDASTRDRLVELARGGALIWIETPSFSPSSDDAAHRLLGVLAERLGGSRREFPADHPVLTGEIPGGTRLGDFAPNRWGRSALKGTGPRIEAVEVGGRPVVILTSFDLLATGSGAFLYETPAYGPRESAALLRNLVLWRYDSASDDPRSVVIQEVIRTRSTGSLADSIRRWANAGTFSAAVSGLAALRRLRSDDPQTKDLTDAVLGALRDGMTVARRAGRTADAGYLDLMMYAIAPDAASGPTRLSDPTPARPAQTSRERGVYTVAPVELPEGLSGIVIQYNNAAADARSLLAEWFKLDALSQGLTADLKEMVAEMKELDRKAAELVARQGGRGGGGQRGGPEFEKIARQREALEAQMSTFRVRLREAEQDMKRIVDALAPKRSELAVFGVTQEKDRFQLAGASGTNAP
;
A
#
# COMPACT_ATOMS: atom_id res chain seq x y z
N MET A 1 -3.57 -34.17 4.00
CA MET A 1 -2.22 -33.89 4.55
C MET A 1 -2.44 -33.14 5.85
N THR A 2 -1.99 -33.62 7.00
CA THR A 2 -2.29 -32.99 8.30
C THR A 2 -1.47 -31.72 8.54
N THR A 3 -1.86 -30.90 9.52
CA THR A 3 -1.08 -29.75 10.03
C THR A 3 0.38 -30.12 10.30
N ALA A 4 0.62 -31.30 10.89
CA ALA A 4 1.96 -31.83 11.13
C ALA A 4 2.75 -32.07 9.82
N GLY A 5 2.11 -32.60 8.78
CA GLY A 5 2.78 -32.83 7.49
C GLY A 5 3.27 -31.54 6.84
N VAL A 6 2.47 -30.48 6.87
CA VAL A 6 2.89 -29.17 6.33
C VAL A 6 4.02 -28.57 7.17
N ASN A 7 3.93 -28.68 8.50
CA ASN A 7 5.01 -28.29 9.41
C ASN A 7 6.34 -28.99 9.05
N THR A 8 6.32 -30.31 8.87
CA THR A 8 7.52 -31.08 8.50
C THR A 8 8.14 -30.59 7.20
N LEU A 9 7.33 -30.23 6.20
CA LEU A 9 7.83 -29.65 4.95
C LEU A 9 8.55 -28.31 5.22
N LEU A 10 7.93 -27.40 5.97
CA LEU A 10 8.55 -26.11 6.29
C LEU A 10 9.85 -26.27 7.11
N VAL A 11 9.90 -27.22 8.03
CA VAL A 11 11.12 -27.54 8.79
C VAL A 11 12.21 -28.09 7.85
N THR A 12 11.86 -29.02 6.97
CA THR A 12 12.80 -29.60 5.98
C THR A 12 13.34 -28.53 5.04
N MET A 13 12.49 -27.61 4.60
CA MET A 13 12.90 -26.44 3.83
C MET A 13 13.95 -25.62 4.59
N SER A 14 13.68 -25.31 5.86
CA SER A 14 14.56 -24.49 6.71
C SER A 14 15.90 -25.16 7.03
N GLN A 15 15.87 -26.44 7.40
CA GLN A 15 17.05 -27.13 7.96
C GLN A 15 17.90 -27.80 6.88
N HIS A 16 17.30 -28.17 5.75
CA HIS A 16 17.96 -29.01 4.74
C HIS A 16 18.01 -28.36 3.36
N LEU A 17 16.87 -27.93 2.82
CA LEU A 17 16.82 -27.51 1.40
C LEU A 17 17.55 -26.19 1.15
N VAL A 18 17.46 -25.24 2.08
CA VAL A 18 18.25 -24.01 2.06
C VAL A 18 19.76 -24.31 1.96
N ARG A 19 20.26 -25.35 2.64
CA ARG A 19 21.68 -25.74 2.62
C ARG A 19 22.11 -26.43 1.31
N LYS A 20 21.16 -26.88 0.50
CA LYS A 20 21.43 -27.47 -0.82
C LYS A 20 21.53 -26.44 -1.94
N GLU A 21 21.04 -25.22 -1.71
CA GLU A 21 21.15 -24.12 -2.67
C GLU A 21 22.62 -23.67 -2.79
N PRO A 22 23.00 -22.99 -3.90
CA PRO A 22 24.30 -22.36 -4.00
C PRO A 22 24.58 -21.44 -2.80
N PRO A 23 25.83 -21.30 -2.33
CA PRO A 23 26.13 -20.40 -1.23
C PRO A 23 25.78 -18.95 -1.61
N TYR A 24 25.28 -18.20 -0.64
CA TYR A 24 25.08 -16.76 -0.76
C TYR A 24 26.40 -16.04 -1.10
N THR A 25 26.33 -15.19 -2.12
CA THR A 25 27.39 -14.24 -2.46
C THR A 25 27.01 -12.89 -1.87
N ARG A 26 27.84 -12.37 -0.95
CA ARG A 26 27.61 -11.09 -0.26
C ARG A 26 27.21 -9.98 -1.25
N LEU A 27 26.06 -9.35 -1.01
CA LEU A 27 25.46 -8.26 -1.80
C LEU A 27 25.00 -8.61 -3.22
N HIS A 28 25.23 -9.85 -3.67
CA HIS A 28 24.82 -10.36 -4.98
C HIS A 28 23.78 -11.48 -4.89
N GLY A 29 23.49 -11.97 -3.67
CA GLY A 29 22.41 -12.90 -3.40
C GLY A 29 22.79 -14.36 -3.60
N VAL A 30 21.78 -15.22 -3.66
CA VAL A 30 21.96 -16.67 -3.89
C VAL A 30 21.82 -16.97 -5.38
N PRO A 31 22.92 -17.26 -6.11
CA PRO A 31 22.89 -17.45 -7.56
C PRO A 31 21.89 -18.50 -8.02
N SER A 32 21.49 -18.41 -9.29
CA SER A 32 20.42 -19.23 -9.85
C SER A 32 20.59 -20.74 -9.58
N ARG A 33 19.42 -21.35 -9.41
CA ARG A 33 19.13 -22.57 -8.67
C ARG A 33 19.52 -23.80 -9.51
N GLY A 34 20.82 -24.09 -9.61
CA GLY A 34 21.32 -25.24 -10.41
C GLY A 34 20.98 -26.60 -9.81
N ARG A 35 21.44 -26.89 -8.58
CA ARG A 35 21.08 -28.09 -7.79
C ARG A 35 20.15 -27.67 -6.64
N GLY A 36 19.12 -28.48 -6.35
CA GLY A 36 18.20 -28.26 -5.23
C GLY A 36 16.96 -27.40 -5.54
N SER A 37 16.95 -26.71 -6.69
CA SER A 37 15.79 -25.95 -7.18
C SER A 37 14.50 -26.74 -7.24
N GLU A 38 14.58 -27.91 -7.90
CA GLU A 38 13.43 -28.79 -8.07
C GLU A 38 12.94 -29.36 -6.74
N ASP A 39 13.86 -29.63 -5.80
CA ASP A 39 13.52 -30.11 -4.45
C ASP A 39 12.77 -29.02 -3.67
N VAL A 40 13.24 -27.77 -3.72
CA VAL A 40 12.60 -26.60 -3.09
C VAL A 40 11.22 -26.36 -3.70
N GLU A 41 11.13 -26.30 -5.03
CA GLU A 41 9.85 -26.11 -5.71
C GLU A 41 8.88 -27.26 -5.41
N ARG A 42 9.36 -28.50 -5.37
CA ARG A 42 8.55 -29.67 -5.02
C ARG A 42 8.04 -29.55 -3.59
N ALA A 43 8.87 -29.10 -2.65
CA ALA A 43 8.47 -28.88 -1.26
C ALA A 43 7.45 -27.73 -1.14
N LEU A 44 7.65 -26.60 -1.82
CA LEU A 44 6.70 -25.48 -1.88
C LEU A 44 5.35 -25.92 -2.47
N ARG A 45 5.37 -26.63 -3.61
CA ARG A 45 4.16 -27.19 -4.23
C ARG A 45 3.45 -28.16 -3.30
N ALA A 46 4.18 -29.00 -2.57
CA ALA A 46 3.61 -29.92 -1.59
C ALA A 46 2.99 -29.18 -0.40
N ALA A 47 3.67 -28.16 0.14
CA ALA A 47 3.17 -27.33 1.22
C ALA A 47 1.90 -26.57 0.78
N GLN A 48 1.89 -26.04 -0.45
CA GLN A 48 0.72 -25.35 -1.01
C GLN A 48 -0.48 -26.29 -1.16
N ARG A 49 -0.29 -27.53 -1.63
CA ARG A 49 -1.37 -28.54 -1.62
C ARG A 49 -1.87 -28.85 -0.20
N GLY A 50 -0.96 -28.91 0.76
CA GLY A 50 -1.30 -29.09 2.17
C GLY A 50 -2.15 -27.94 2.72
N PHE A 51 -1.78 -26.69 2.42
CA PHE A 51 -2.60 -25.52 2.76
C PHE A 51 -3.95 -25.52 2.05
N GLY A 52 -4.02 -25.93 0.78
CA GLY A 52 -5.28 -26.10 0.06
C GLY A 52 -6.20 -27.09 0.75
N TRP A 53 -5.68 -28.26 1.14
CA TRP A 53 -6.43 -29.24 1.91
C TRP A 53 -6.91 -28.65 3.26
N LEU A 54 -6.02 -28.02 4.03
CA LEU A 54 -6.38 -27.41 5.31
C LEU A 54 -7.45 -26.32 5.18
N ALA A 55 -7.45 -25.56 4.08
CA ALA A 55 -8.44 -24.51 3.84
C ALA A 55 -9.87 -25.05 3.70
N GLU A 56 -10.04 -26.31 3.32
CA GLU A 56 -11.33 -26.97 3.08
C GLU A 56 -11.79 -27.82 4.28
N HIS A 57 -11.01 -27.89 5.35
CA HIS A 57 -11.27 -28.75 6.51
C HIS A 57 -11.39 -27.93 7.79
N ASP A 58 -12.07 -28.48 8.80
CA ASP A 58 -12.11 -27.86 10.12
C ASP A 58 -10.71 -27.86 10.75
N LEU A 59 -10.13 -26.66 10.82
CA LEU A 59 -8.79 -26.46 11.38
C LEU A 59 -8.73 -26.82 12.86
N LEU A 60 -9.84 -26.66 13.59
CA LEU A 60 -9.91 -26.84 15.04
C LEU A 60 -10.25 -28.29 15.42
N ALA A 61 -10.65 -29.12 14.45
CA ALA A 61 -10.88 -30.54 14.63
C ALA A 61 -9.58 -31.25 15.06
N GLY A 62 -9.60 -31.86 16.26
CA GLY A 62 -8.43 -32.52 16.87
C GLY A 62 -8.04 -31.95 18.23
N GLY A 63 -8.77 -30.94 18.73
CA GLY A 63 -8.65 -30.46 20.11
C GLY A 63 -7.34 -29.70 20.40
N PRO A 64 -6.91 -29.65 21.66
CA PRO A 64 -5.82 -28.77 22.10
C PRO A 64 -4.47 -29.06 21.42
N TYR A 65 -4.16 -30.33 21.13
CA TYR A 65 -2.94 -30.70 20.40
C TYR A 65 -2.95 -30.17 18.96
N GLN A 66 -4.10 -30.18 18.29
CA GLN A 66 -4.27 -29.60 16.97
C GLN A 66 -4.04 -28.08 17.01
N LEU A 67 -4.56 -27.37 18.03
CA LEU A 67 -4.30 -25.94 18.19
C LEU A 67 -2.81 -25.65 18.30
N PHE A 68 -2.08 -26.43 19.11
CA PHE A 68 -0.63 -26.32 19.20
C PHE A 68 0.05 -26.57 17.84
N GLY A 69 -0.38 -27.59 17.09
CA GLY A 69 0.10 -27.86 15.73
C GLY A 69 -0.15 -26.70 14.76
N LEU A 70 -1.33 -26.07 14.82
CA LEU A 70 -1.70 -24.91 14.01
C LEU A 70 -0.82 -23.71 14.34
N GLU A 71 -0.53 -23.50 15.62
CA GLU A 71 0.35 -22.43 16.04
C GLU A 71 1.77 -22.60 15.48
N ARG A 72 2.34 -23.81 15.56
CA ARG A 72 3.61 -24.14 14.89
C ARG A 72 3.57 -23.86 13.39
N LEU A 73 2.46 -24.22 12.73
CA LEU A 73 2.27 -24.00 11.29
C LEU A 73 2.18 -22.53 10.94
N GLY A 74 1.41 -21.75 11.69
CA GLY A 74 1.26 -20.33 11.48
C GLY A 74 2.56 -19.57 11.70
N VAL A 75 3.34 -19.93 12.73
CA VAL A 75 4.65 -19.34 13.02
C VAL A 75 5.66 -19.68 11.92
N ALA A 76 5.69 -20.93 11.47
CA ALA A 76 6.63 -21.36 10.43
C ALA A 76 6.29 -20.79 9.05
N SER A 77 5.01 -20.59 8.73
CA SER A 77 4.54 -20.16 7.42
C SER A 77 4.31 -18.66 7.27
N GLY A 78 4.20 -17.93 8.38
CA GLY A 78 3.81 -16.52 8.38
C GLY A 78 2.37 -16.29 7.93
N ARG A 79 1.51 -17.31 7.85
CA ARG A 79 0.13 -17.10 7.38
C ARG A 79 -0.79 -16.62 8.50
N LYS A 80 -1.42 -15.46 8.31
CA LYS A 80 -2.54 -14.99 9.14
C LYS A 80 -3.76 -15.88 8.94
N LEU A 81 -4.10 -16.13 7.68
CA LEU A 81 -5.27 -16.91 7.26
C LEU A 81 -4.85 -18.27 6.69
N ILE A 82 -5.61 -19.32 7.03
CA ILE A 82 -5.57 -20.61 6.34
C ILE A 82 -6.98 -20.81 5.75
N GLY A 83 -7.07 -20.83 4.42
CA GLY A 83 -8.34 -20.60 3.74
C GLY A 83 -8.86 -19.19 4.06
N SER A 84 -10.11 -19.09 4.50
CA SER A 84 -10.73 -17.85 4.98
C SER A 84 -10.63 -17.65 6.50
N VAL A 85 -10.01 -18.59 7.22
CA VAL A 85 -10.04 -18.62 8.69
C VAL A 85 -8.79 -17.97 9.28
N ASP A 86 -8.98 -16.95 10.13
CA ASP A 86 -7.95 -16.50 11.08
C ASP A 86 -7.80 -17.56 12.18
N TRP A 87 -6.94 -18.54 11.90
CA TRP A 87 -6.76 -19.74 12.72
C TRP A 87 -6.42 -19.44 14.18
N TYR A 88 -5.73 -18.33 14.45
CA TYR A 88 -5.36 -17.96 15.81
C TYR A 88 -6.55 -17.36 16.56
N ARG A 89 -7.28 -16.43 15.93
CA ARG A 89 -8.48 -15.84 16.52
C ARG A 89 -9.56 -16.89 16.76
N ALA A 90 -9.80 -17.76 15.78
CA ALA A 90 -10.73 -18.88 15.89
C ALA A 90 -10.31 -19.85 17.00
N GLY A 91 -9.01 -20.21 17.06
CA GLY A 91 -8.49 -21.07 18.13
C GLY A 91 -8.65 -20.46 19.51
N VAL A 92 -8.36 -19.16 19.69
CA VAL A 92 -8.57 -18.46 20.98
C VAL A 92 -10.05 -18.50 21.39
N GLN A 93 -10.97 -18.26 20.45
CA GLN A 93 -12.41 -18.30 20.71
C GLN A 93 -12.92 -19.70 21.06
N SER A 94 -12.23 -20.75 20.62
CA SER A 94 -12.60 -22.14 20.92
C SER A 94 -12.18 -22.61 22.33
N ILE A 95 -11.29 -21.89 23.02
CA ILE A 95 -10.76 -22.30 24.32
C ILE A 95 -11.74 -21.93 25.44
N SER A 96 -12.15 -22.94 26.21
CA SER A 96 -12.92 -22.77 27.46
C SER A 96 -12.01 -23.06 28.67
N PRO A 97 -11.57 -22.04 29.43
CA PRO A 97 -10.63 -22.23 30.53
C PRO A 97 -11.15 -23.16 31.62
N GLY A 98 -10.31 -24.07 32.12
CA GLY A 98 -10.54 -24.82 33.36
C GLY A 98 -11.40 -26.08 33.21
N GLN A 99 -11.75 -26.48 31.98
CA GLN A 99 -12.64 -27.61 31.72
C GLN A 99 -11.98 -28.79 30.99
N SER A 100 -10.69 -28.68 30.64
CA SER A 100 -10.06 -29.61 29.69
C SER A 100 -9.10 -30.64 30.31
N GLY A 101 -8.75 -30.49 31.60
CA GLY A 101 -7.73 -31.31 32.27
C GLY A 101 -6.29 -30.88 31.97
N THR A 102 -5.33 -31.24 32.83
CA THR A 102 -3.97 -30.66 32.86
C THR A 102 -3.21 -30.70 31.53
N ILE A 103 -3.26 -31.82 30.79
CA ILE A 103 -2.54 -31.97 29.52
C ILE A 103 -3.11 -31.03 28.45
N ASN A 104 -4.43 -30.95 28.35
CA ASN A 104 -5.11 -30.11 27.40
C ASN A 104 -4.92 -28.62 27.73
N GLU A 105 -4.99 -28.26 29.01
CA GLU A 105 -4.67 -26.90 29.46
C GLU A 105 -3.21 -26.53 29.14
N ALA A 106 -2.26 -27.47 29.27
CA ALA A 106 -0.87 -27.23 28.86
C ALA A 106 -0.75 -26.93 27.35
N PHE A 107 -1.47 -27.66 26.49
CA PHE A 107 -1.51 -27.36 25.06
C PHE A 107 -2.21 -26.04 24.72
N HIS A 108 -3.30 -25.70 25.42
CA HIS A 108 -3.93 -24.38 25.30
C HIS A 108 -2.94 -23.26 25.67
N LEU A 109 -2.22 -23.40 26.77
CA LEU A 109 -1.20 -22.44 27.18
C LEU A 109 -0.11 -22.31 26.12
N LEU A 110 0.41 -23.43 25.59
CA LEU A 110 1.39 -23.42 24.51
C LEU A 110 0.88 -22.66 23.27
N PHE A 111 -0.35 -22.94 22.83
CA PHE A 111 -0.99 -22.20 21.73
C PHE A 111 -1.11 -20.70 22.03
N LEU A 112 -1.54 -20.32 23.23
CA LEU A 112 -1.77 -18.93 23.62
C LEU A 112 -0.48 -18.11 23.79
N THR A 113 0.67 -18.75 24.08
CA THR A 113 1.95 -18.05 24.30
C THR A 113 2.33 -17.15 23.13
N TYR A 114 2.06 -17.59 21.89
CA TYR A 114 2.41 -16.83 20.70
C TYR A 114 1.48 -15.67 20.41
N GLY A 115 0.27 -15.60 20.96
CA GLY A 115 -0.66 -14.50 20.71
C GLY A 115 -0.18 -13.13 21.14
N ARG A 116 0.60 -13.08 22.23
CA ARG A 116 1.10 -11.83 22.82
C ARG A 116 2.22 -11.21 22.02
N ALA A 117 2.96 -12.02 21.24
CA ALA A 117 4.06 -11.54 20.44
C ALA A 117 3.55 -10.67 19.26
N PRO A 118 4.19 -9.52 19.00
CA PRO A 118 3.78 -8.63 17.92
C PRO A 118 4.23 -9.13 16.56
N VAL A 119 3.55 -8.66 15.52
CA VAL A 119 3.98 -8.86 14.13
C VAL A 119 4.80 -7.63 13.74
N LEU A 120 6.08 -7.82 13.45
CA LEU A 120 7.02 -6.75 13.12
C LEU A 120 7.11 -6.51 11.62
N PHE A 121 7.12 -7.59 10.84
CA PHE A 121 7.22 -7.55 9.38
C PHE A 121 6.00 -8.16 8.72
N ALA A 122 5.47 -7.50 7.69
CA ALA A 122 4.60 -8.12 6.71
C ALA A 122 5.36 -8.22 5.38
N LYS A 123 5.39 -9.39 4.73
CA LYS A 123 5.92 -9.58 3.37
C LYS A 123 4.77 -9.48 2.39
N LEU A 124 4.86 -8.54 1.45
CA LEU A 124 3.82 -8.33 0.46
C LEU A 124 3.90 -9.42 -0.61
N ARG A 125 2.83 -10.21 -0.73
CA ARG A 125 2.62 -11.11 -1.86
C ARG A 125 1.93 -10.33 -2.97
N TYR A 126 2.64 -10.07 -4.06
CA TYR A 126 2.15 -9.35 -5.23
C TYR A 126 2.48 -10.11 -6.52
N GLY A 127 1.78 -9.76 -7.60
CA GLY A 127 1.93 -10.40 -8.90
C GLY A 127 1.39 -11.83 -8.95
N ALA A 128 1.32 -12.40 -10.16
CA ALA A 128 0.87 -13.77 -10.39
C ALA A 128 2.01 -14.82 -10.26
N SER A 129 3.27 -14.37 -10.23
CA SER A 129 4.45 -15.22 -10.09
C SER A 129 4.91 -15.33 -8.63
N GLU A 130 5.81 -16.27 -8.35
CA GLU A 130 6.51 -16.37 -7.05
C GLU A 130 7.73 -15.44 -6.96
N ASP A 131 7.82 -14.41 -7.83
CA ASP A 131 8.93 -13.45 -7.82
C ASP A 131 9.05 -12.73 -6.47
N TRP A 132 7.91 -12.45 -5.83
CA TRP A 132 7.86 -11.85 -4.49
C TRP A 132 8.52 -12.71 -3.38
N ASN A 133 8.73 -14.02 -3.63
CA ASN A 133 9.12 -15.00 -2.61
C ASN A 133 10.32 -15.87 -2.99
N ARG A 134 11.29 -15.31 -3.74
CA ARG A 134 12.54 -16.02 -4.05
C ARG A 134 13.19 -16.58 -2.78
N TYR A 135 13.32 -15.73 -1.77
CA TYR A 135 13.80 -16.09 -0.44
C TYR A 135 12.64 -16.47 0.49
N TYR A 136 12.19 -17.73 0.40
CA TYR A 136 11.02 -18.23 1.12
C TYR A 136 11.23 -18.44 2.64
N ARG A 137 12.45 -18.25 3.16
CA ARG A 137 12.81 -18.35 4.59
C ARG A 137 13.49 -17.11 5.17
N ASP A 138 13.61 -16.03 4.39
CA ASP A 138 14.30 -14.80 4.82
C ASP A 138 13.77 -14.26 6.16
N LEU A 139 12.47 -13.94 6.25
CA LEU A 139 11.87 -13.37 7.44
C LEU A 139 11.77 -14.36 8.59
N HIS A 140 11.74 -15.67 8.31
CA HIS A 140 11.79 -16.68 9.37
C HIS A 140 13.11 -16.60 10.14
N PHE A 141 14.24 -16.60 9.44
CA PHE A 141 15.54 -16.51 10.09
C PHE A 141 15.83 -15.11 10.62
N LEU A 142 15.43 -14.05 9.90
CA LEU A 142 15.58 -12.67 10.38
C LEU A 142 14.82 -12.43 11.70
N THR A 143 13.55 -12.86 11.80
CA THR A 143 12.78 -12.72 13.04
C THR A 143 13.28 -13.63 14.15
N SER A 144 13.82 -14.81 13.82
CA SER A 144 14.47 -15.69 14.81
C SER A 144 15.72 -15.03 15.39
N HIS A 145 16.57 -14.42 14.55
CA HIS A 145 17.74 -13.65 14.97
C HIS A 145 17.35 -12.48 15.87
N LEU A 146 16.38 -11.65 15.47
CA LEU A 146 15.87 -10.55 16.29
C LEU A 146 15.28 -11.04 17.62
N SER A 147 14.60 -12.19 17.60
CA SER A 147 13.99 -12.74 18.81
C SER A 147 15.04 -13.23 19.81
N ALA A 148 16.10 -13.88 19.33
CA ALA A 148 17.22 -14.29 20.15
C ALA A 148 17.97 -13.07 20.72
N LYS A 149 18.27 -12.09 19.87
CA LYS A 149 19.03 -10.88 20.25
C LYS A 149 18.33 -10.02 21.31
N HIS A 150 17.00 -9.99 21.30
CA HIS A 150 16.21 -9.15 22.21
C HIS A 150 15.49 -9.93 23.32
N GLU A 151 15.67 -11.25 23.39
CA GLU A 151 14.96 -12.15 24.32
C GLU A 151 13.43 -11.95 24.31
N ARG A 152 12.89 -11.59 23.14
CA ARG A 152 11.47 -11.29 22.93
C ARG A 152 11.04 -11.78 21.57
N ILE A 153 9.92 -12.49 21.51
CA ILE A 153 9.43 -13.08 20.26
C ILE A 153 8.93 -11.98 19.31
N TYR A 154 9.54 -11.86 18.14
CA TYR A 154 9.04 -11.07 17.01
C TYR A 154 8.45 -12.01 15.94
N LYS A 155 7.30 -11.66 15.40
CA LYS A 155 6.69 -12.39 14.28
C LYS A 155 6.81 -11.65 12.97
N TRP A 156 6.63 -12.41 11.90
CA TRP A 156 6.38 -11.92 10.57
C TRP A 156 5.11 -12.54 10.02
N GLN A 157 4.57 -11.97 8.96
CA GLN A 157 3.49 -12.58 8.20
C GLN A 157 3.59 -12.29 6.71
N VAL A 158 2.91 -13.10 5.89
CA VAL A 158 2.63 -12.75 4.49
C VAL A 158 1.30 -12.04 4.43
N VAL A 159 1.25 -10.92 3.70
CA VAL A 159 0.02 -10.19 3.41
C VAL A 159 -0.22 -10.16 1.91
N SER A 160 -1.45 -10.45 1.47
CA SER A 160 -1.81 -10.39 0.06
C SER A 160 -1.90 -8.93 -0.39
N VAL A 161 -1.47 -8.64 -1.61
CA VAL A 161 -1.65 -7.31 -2.17
C VAL A 161 -3.14 -6.93 -2.32
N GLU A 162 -4.04 -7.92 -2.36
CA GLU A 162 -5.50 -7.76 -2.38
C GLU A 162 -6.12 -7.57 -0.99
N ALA A 163 -5.37 -7.82 0.08
CA ALA A 163 -5.89 -7.71 1.44
C ALA A 163 -6.27 -6.26 1.77
N PRO A 164 -7.26 -6.02 2.66
CA PRO A 164 -7.60 -4.67 3.09
C PRO A 164 -6.42 -4.00 3.79
N LEU A 165 -6.41 -2.67 3.84
CA LEU A 165 -5.33 -1.90 4.48
C LEU A 165 -5.11 -2.31 5.94
N SER A 166 -6.18 -2.66 6.65
CA SER A 166 -6.11 -3.16 8.03
C SER A 166 -5.31 -4.46 8.16
N ASP A 167 -5.16 -5.28 7.13
CA ASP A 167 -4.27 -6.44 7.21
C ASP A 167 -2.80 -6.06 6.96
N TRP A 168 -2.55 -4.99 6.22
CA TRP A 168 -1.20 -4.47 5.98
C TRP A 168 -0.66 -3.82 7.26
N LEU A 169 -1.50 -3.02 7.93
CA LEU A 169 -1.19 -2.32 9.18
C LEU A 169 -1.11 -3.25 10.42
N ASP A 170 -1.29 -4.56 10.25
CA ASP A 170 -0.95 -5.55 11.29
C ASP A 170 0.56 -5.62 11.54
N ALA A 171 1.39 -5.06 10.67
CA ALA A 171 2.81 -4.88 10.88
C ALA A 171 3.22 -3.42 10.57
N PRO A 172 4.17 -2.83 11.31
CA PRO A 172 4.68 -1.50 11.03
C PRO A 172 5.65 -1.46 9.84
N ILE A 173 6.24 -2.61 9.46
CA ILE A 173 7.20 -2.70 8.36
C ILE A 173 6.69 -3.65 7.29
N LEU A 174 6.47 -3.14 6.08
CA LEU A 174 6.07 -3.90 4.90
C LEU A 174 7.31 -4.16 4.04
N LEU A 175 7.68 -5.42 3.90
CA LEU A 175 8.76 -5.86 3.04
C LEU A 175 8.23 -6.15 1.63
N ILE A 176 8.87 -5.59 0.62
CA ILE A 176 8.58 -5.84 -0.80
C ILE A 176 9.89 -6.28 -1.46
N SER A 177 9.94 -7.51 -1.96
CA SER A 177 11.14 -8.06 -2.59
C SER A 177 10.82 -8.65 -3.95
N GLY A 178 11.78 -8.70 -4.85
CA GLY A 178 11.65 -9.43 -6.11
C GLY A 178 12.84 -9.24 -7.04
N PHE A 179 12.83 -9.98 -8.14
CA PHE A 179 13.84 -9.89 -9.18
C PHE A 179 13.36 -9.10 -10.40
N ASP A 180 12.08 -9.18 -10.76
CA ASP A 180 11.55 -8.45 -11.91
C ASP A 180 10.84 -7.14 -11.49
N ARG A 181 10.43 -6.33 -12.47
CA ARG A 181 9.63 -5.13 -12.23
C ARG A 181 8.34 -5.48 -11.47
N PRO A 182 8.06 -4.88 -10.31
CA PRO A 182 6.80 -5.12 -9.63
C PRO A 182 5.62 -4.66 -10.49
N SER A 183 4.61 -5.51 -10.64
CA SER A 183 3.39 -5.18 -11.36
C SER A 183 2.26 -5.00 -10.36
N LEU A 184 1.78 -3.76 -10.21
CA LEU A 184 0.72 -3.38 -9.28
C LEU A 184 -0.38 -2.61 -10.02
N SER A 185 -1.63 -2.95 -9.73
CA SER A 185 -2.79 -2.21 -10.23
C SER A 185 -2.91 -0.83 -9.56
N PRO A 186 -3.69 0.11 -10.13
CA PRO A 186 -3.95 1.41 -9.50
C PRO A 186 -4.45 1.30 -8.06
N ALA A 187 -5.37 0.36 -7.79
CA ALA A 187 -5.88 0.08 -6.45
C ALA A 187 -4.78 -0.31 -5.45
N GLN A 188 -3.85 -1.14 -5.89
CA GLN A 188 -2.75 -1.64 -5.07
C GLN A 188 -1.70 -0.55 -4.81
N LYS A 189 -1.45 0.32 -5.80
CA LYS A 189 -0.60 1.51 -5.67
C LYS A 189 -1.19 2.53 -4.68
N LEU A 190 -2.49 2.79 -4.75
CA LEU A 190 -3.18 3.62 -3.75
C LEU A 190 -3.07 3.02 -2.35
N ARG A 191 -3.19 1.70 -2.19
CA ARG A 191 -3.00 1.05 -0.89
C ARG A 191 -1.59 1.22 -0.32
N LEU A 192 -0.55 1.24 -1.16
CA LEU A 192 0.82 1.58 -0.72
C LEU A 192 0.89 3.01 -0.17
N ARG A 193 0.23 3.97 -0.85
CA ARG A 193 0.12 5.35 -0.38
C ARG A 193 -0.53 5.41 1.00
N GLU A 194 -1.69 4.78 1.14
CA GLU A 194 -2.46 4.77 2.38
C GLU A 194 -1.70 4.09 3.53
N TYR A 195 -0.96 3.01 3.25
CA TYR A 195 -0.12 2.35 4.23
C TYR A 195 0.98 3.27 4.77
N VAL A 196 1.64 4.04 3.90
CA VAL A 196 2.65 5.04 4.30
C VAL A 196 2.01 6.19 5.09
N ASP A 197 0.83 6.64 4.67
CA ASP A 197 0.10 7.75 5.29
C ASP A 197 -0.41 7.42 6.70
N ALA A 198 -0.81 6.17 6.91
CA ALA A 198 -1.17 5.61 8.22
C ALA A 198 0.06 5.29 9.11
N GLY A 199 1.26 5.73 8.72
CA GLY A 199 2.48 5.58 9.52
C GLY A 199 3.28 4.31 9.26
N GLY A 200 2.87 3.44 8.33
CA GLY A 200 3.61 2.25 7.94
C GLY A 200 4.92 2.59 7.22
N THR A 201 5.94 1.75 7.39
CA THR A 201 7.23 1.86 6.69
C THR A 201 7.36 0.76 5.65
N ILE A 202 7.82 1.09 4.45
CA ILE A 202 8.10 0.10 3.40
C ILE A 202 9.62 -0.12 3.33
N PHE A 203 10.05 -1.38 3.31
CA PHE A 203 11.43 -1.76 3.00
C PHE A 203 11.42 -2.63 1.75
N ALA A 204 11.85 -2.05 0.63
CA ALA A 204 12.00 -2.75 -0.62
C ALA A 204 13.43 -3.29 -0.78
N HIS A 205 13.56 -4.51 -1.30
CA HIS A 205 14.84 -5.19 -1.45
C HIS A 205 14.92 -5.89 -2.81
N ALA A 206 16.00 -5.63 -3.54
CA ALA A 206 16.20 -6.21 -4.87
C ALA A 206 16.89 -7.59 -4.76
N ASP A 207 16.17 -8.64 -5.13
CA ASP A 207 16.74 -9.98 -5.21
C ASP A 207 17.81 -10.02 -6.30
N LEU A 208 18.95 -10.62 -5.98
CA LEU A 208 20.14 -10.69 -6.84
C LEU A 208 20.65 -9.31 -7.32
N ALA A 209 20.43 -8.27 -6.52
CA ALA A 209 20.76 -6.89 -6.87
C ALA A 209 20.14 -6.46 -8.21
N SER A 210 18.89 -6.86 -8.46
CA SER A 210 18.21 -6.59 -9.73
C SER A 210 17.90 -5.12 -9.93
N GLU A 211 18.50 -4.53 -10.97
CA GLU A 211 18.14 -3.18 -11.42
C GLU A 211 16.75 -3.12 -12.05
N ARG A 212 16.22 -4.24 -12.58
CA ARG A 212 14.84 -4.28 -13.10
C ARG A 212 13.84 -4.05 -11.99
N PHE A 213 14.00 -4.76 -10.87
CA PHE A 213 13.18 -4.54 -9.68
C PHE A 213 13.38 -3.11 -9.15
N SER A 214 14.64 -2.70 -8.93
CA SER A 214 14.96 -1.39 -8.33
C SER A 214 14.38 -0.23 -9.14
N SER A 215 14.62 -0.20 -10.47
CA SER A 215 14.05 0.83 -11.36
C SER A 215 12.52 0.80 -11.40
N GLY A 216 11.90 -0.40 -11.46
CA GLY A 216 10.45 -0.55 -11.44
C GLY A 216 9.82 -0.06 -10.14
N PHE A 217 10.43 -0.38 -8.99
CA PHE A 217 9.97 0.07 -7.69
C PHE A 217 10.12 1.59 -7.51
N ARG A 218 11.24 2.18 -7.98
CA ARG A 218 11.41 3.64 -8.01
C ARG A 218 10.33 4.31 -8.84
N GLN A 219 10.00 3.75 -10.02
CA GLN A 219 8.93 4.27 -10.87
C GLN A 219 7.57 4.21 -10.18
N ILE A 220 7.22 3.10 -9.52
CA ILE A 220 5.98 2.99 -8.76
C ILE A 220 5.89 4.07 -7.69
N CYS A 221 6.95 4.27 -6.90
CA CYS A 221 6.94 5.30 -5.86
C CYS A 221 6.86 6.71 -6.43
N ALA A 222 7.53 6.97 -7.57
CA ALA A 222 7.45 8.26 -8.26
C ALA A 222 6.01 8.56 -8.72
N GLU A 223 5.27 7.55 -9.18
CA GLU A 223 3.85 7.69 -9.54
C GLU A 223 2.96 7.87 -8.28
N VAL A 224 3.20 7.07 -7.23
CA VAL A 224 2.39 7.05 -6.01
C VAL A 224 2.50 8.35 -5.20
N PHE A 225 3.69 8.96 -5.19
CA PHE A 225 4.02 10.15 -4.40
C PHE A 225 4.35 11.39 -5.26
N ALA A 226 3.93 11.43 -6.52
CA ALA A 226 4.25 12.52 -7.46
C ALA A 226 3.86 13.90 -6.92
N ASP A 227 2.71 14.00 -6.27
CA ASP A 227 2.15 15.22 -5.66
C ASP A 227 2.95 15.72 -4.45
N ARG A 228 3.85 14.91 -3.91
CA ARG A 228 4.75 15.23 -2.79
C ARG A 228 6.16 15.60 -3.24
N ALA A 229 6.46 15.45 -4.53
CA ALA A 229 7.80 15.63 -5.11
C ALA A 229 8.90 14.79 -4.42
N TRP A 230 8.54 13.63 -3.87
CA TRP A 230 9.50 12.73 -3.22
C TRP A 230 10.34 12.00 -4.25
N THR A 231 11.67 12.06 -4.08
CA THR A 231 12.63 11.42 -4.97
C THR A 231 13.62 10.60 -4.15
N PHE A 232 13.85 9.36 -4.56
CA PHE A 232 14.83 8.50 -3.90
C PHE A 232 16.21 9.13 -3.95
N SER A 233 16.87 9.18 -2.80
CA SER A 233 18.27 9.53 -2.67
C SER A 233 18.98 8.55 -1.75
N ALA A 234 20.28 8.35 -1.97
CA ALA A 234 21.10 7.52 -1.09
C ALA A 234 21.07 8.12 0.33
N LEU A 235 20.75 7.28 1.32
CA LEU A 235 20.73 7.70 2.71
C LEU A 235 22.16 8.01 3.18
N PRO A 236 22.38 9.12 3.91
CA PRO A 236 23.70 9.51 4.36
C PRO A 236 24.27 8.49 5.36
N PRO A 237 25.62 8.36 5.50
CA PRO A 237 26.23 7.43 6.45
C PRO A 237 25.80 7.63 7.91
N ALA A 238 25.41 8.84 8.28
CA ALA A 238 24.89 9.17 9.62
C ALA A 238 23.44 8.73 9.86
N HIS A 239 22.72 8.32 8.80
CA HIS A 239 21.31 7.95 8.90
C HIS A 239 21.10 6.79 9.90
N PRO A 240 20.07 6.84 10.78
CA PRO A 240 19.84 5.84 11.84
C PRO A 240 19.77 4.38 11.38
N VAL A 241 19.41 4.13 10.12
CA VAL A 241 19.45 2.76 9.55
C VAL A 241 20.85 2.14 9.64
N TYR A 242 21.92 2.94 9.61
CA TYR A 242 23.31 2.47 9.74
C TYR A 242 23.86 2.62 11.16
N THR A 243 23.32 3.55 11.95
CA THR A 243 23.96 4.04 13.19
C THR A 243 23.18 3.78 14.47
N ALA A 244 21.89 3.37 14.41
CA ALA A 244 21.05 3.21 15.60
C ALA A 244 21.59 2.18 16.61
N LEU A 245 22.25 1.12 16.11
CA LEU A 245 23.19 0.32 16.88
C LEU A 245 24.60 0.72 16.44
N PRO A 246 25.32 1.51 17.24
CA PRO A 246 26.66 1.96 16.89
C PRO A 246 27.60 0.76 16.71
N SER A 247 28.35 0.77 15.61
CA SER A 247 29.44 -0.17 15.37
C SER A 247 30.58 0.57 14.68
N GLU A 248 31.81 0.09 14.83
CA GLU A 248 32.97 0.67 14.13
C GLU A 248 32.83 0.58 12.60
N GLU A 249 31.94 -0.28 12.09
CA GLU A 249 31.72 -0.52 10.67
C GLU A 249 30.53 0.24 10.07
N SER A 250 29.78 1.04 10.84
CA SER A 250 28.55 1.71 10.36
C SER A 250 28.79 2.56 9.10
N SER A 251 29.88 3.33 9.05
CA SER A 251 30.25 4.14 7.87
C SER A 251 30.63 3.29 6.65
N LYS A 252 31.28 2.14 6.88
CA LYS A 252 31.65 1.20 5.81
C LYS A 252 30.41 0.54 5.23
N LEU A 253 29.49 0.10 6.10
CA LEU A 253 28.22 -0.51 5.70
C LEU A 253 27.36 0.45 4.87
N ALA A 254 27.33 1.74 5.23
CA ALA A 254 26.64 2.77 4.44
C ALA A 254 27.19 2.89 3.01
N GLY A 255 28.53 2.84 2.85
CA GLY A 255 29.18 2.87 1.54
C GLY A 255 28.92 1.62 0.69
N GLU A 256 28.78 0.45 1.32
CA GLU A 256 28.54 -0.84 0.66
C GLU A 256 27.08 -1.03 0.23
N LEU A 257 26.12 -0.79 1.14
CA LEU A 257 24.70 -1.11 0.89
C LEU A 257 23.98 -0.08 0.03
N ARG A 258 24.38 1.20 0.14
CA ARG A 258 23.78 2.36 -0.57
C ARG A 258 22.25 2.33 -0.54
N ILE A 259 21.66 2.11 0.63
CA ILE A 259 20.21 2.13 0.82
C ILE A 259 19.70 3.52 0.43
N GLU A 260 18.69 3.56 -0.41
CA GLU A 260 17.99 4.77 -0.82
C GLU A 260 16.73 4.97 0.03
N GLY A 261 16.29 6.21 0.19
CA GLY A 261 15.06 6.51 0.91
C GLY A 261 14.28 7.69 0.39
N ILE A 262 12.98 7.68 0.67
CA ILE A 262 12.05 8.81 0.54
C ILE A 262 11.17 8.95 1.79
N GLY A 263 10.67 10.15 2.08
CA GLY A 263 9.80 10.41 3.22
C GLY A 263 9.46 11.88 3.41
N ASP A 264 8.84 12.21 4.55
CA ASP A 264 8.23 13.51 4.86
C ASP A 264 9.13 14.45 5.68
N ASP A 265 10.45 14.32 5.50
CA ASP A 265 11.56 14.90 6.29
C ASP A 265 11.60 14.50 7.78
N ARG A 266 10.49 14.07 8.38
CA ARG A 266 10.44 13.63 9.79
C ARG A 266 10.88 12.18 9.93
N ARG A 267 10.54 11.36 8.94
CA ARG A 267 11.00 9.97 8.85
C ARG A 267 11.24 9.59 7.39
N THR A 268 12.14 8.64 7.18
CA THR A 268 12.16 7.89 5.93
C THR A 268 11.00 6.88 5.95
N CYS A 269 10.08 7.03 5.01
CA CYS A 269 8.86 6.22 4.91
C CYS A 269 9.06 4.97 4.05
N VAL A 270 9.87 5.10 2.99
CA VAL A 270 10.18 4.00 2.07
C VAL A 270 11.68 3.91 1.91
N TYR A 271 12.19 2.70 2.12
CA TYR A 271 13.59 2.33 1.93
C TYR A 271 13.68 1.43 0.70
N LEU A 272 14.70 1.61 -0.13
CA LEU A 272 15.06 0.70 -1.19
C LEU A 272 16.51 0.25 -1.00
N CYS A 273 16.72 -1.05 -0.79
CA CYS A 273 18.04 -1.67 -0.80
C CYS A 273 18.28 -2.31 -2.18
N PRO A 274 19.08 -1.67 -3.06
CA PRO A 274 19.31 -2.16 -4.42
C PRO A 274 20.29 -3.34 -4.46
N THR A 275 20.95 -3.66 -3.34
CA THR A 275 21.87 -4.79 -3.19
C THR A 275 21.18 -5.96 -2.50
N ASP A 276 21.70 -7.17 -2.70
CA ASP A 276 21.09 -8.34 -2.09
C ASP A 276 21.59 -8.61 -0.68
N ILE A 277 20.78 -8.28 0.34
CA ILE A 277 21.06 -8.62 1.74
C ILE A 277 20.21 -9.80 2.25
N ALA A 278 19.04 -10.03 1.64
CA ALA A 278 18.09 -11.03 2.11
C ALA A 278 18.55 -12.48 1.86
N GLY A 279 19.46 -12.71 0.91
CA GLY A 279 20.09 -14.02 0.71
C GLY A 279 20.85 -14.51 1.95
N ALA A 280 21.47 -13.60 2.71
CA ALA A 280 22.12 -13.94 3.98
C ALA A 280 21.11 -14.38 5.04
N TRP A 281 19.95 -13.71 5.10
CA TRP A 281 18.85 -14.09 5.98
C TRP A 281 18.30 -15.44 5.58
N HIS A 282 18.05 -15.64 4.27
CA HIS A 282 17.51 -16.86 3.73
C HIS A 282 18.32 -18.10 4.11
N GLN A 283 19.65 -17.98 4.08
CA GLN A 283 20.58 -19.06 4.42
C GLN A 283 20.98 -19.13 5.90
N ASN A 284 20.36 -18.32 6.76
CA ASN A 284 20.65 -18.22 8.20
C ASN A 284 22.14 -17.99 8.48
N LEU A 285 22.71 -16.96 7.86
CA LEU A 285 24.14 -16.64 7.92
C LEU A 285 24.47 -15.53 8.92
N ASP A 286 23.75 -15.42 10.02
CA ASP A 286 23.91 -14.34 10.99
C ASP A 286 25.26 -14.36 11.72
N GLU A 287 25.86 -15.54 11.91
CA GLU A 287 27.25 -15.63 12.42
C GLU A 287 28.30 -15.13 11.41
N ARG A 288 28.06 -15.31 10.10
CA ARG A 288 29.02 -14.94 9.04
C ARG A 288 28.83 -13.51 8.52
N HIS A 289 27.60 -13.01 8.57
CA HIS A 289 27.20 -11.69 8.09
C HIS A 289 26.29 -10.99 9.12
N PRO A 290 26.74 -10.82 10.37
CA PRO A 290 25.92 -10.22 11.43
C PRO A 290 25.49 -8.78 11.09
N ASP A 291 26.33 -8.06 10.35
CA ASP A 291 26.06 -6.71 9.85
C ASP A 291 24.80 -6.64 8.98
N LEU A 292 24.59 -7.64 8.10
CA LEU A 292 23.41 -7.72 7.23
C LEU A 292 22.12 -8.04 7.99
N PHE A 293 22.20 -8.61 9.19
CA PHE A 293 21.05 -8.77 10.09
C PHE A 293 20.86 -7.54 10.99
N ASN A 294 21.96 -6.93 11.43
CA ASN A 294 21.97 -5.74 12.27
C ASN A 294 21.34 -4.53 11.56
N ILE A 295 21.47 -4.41 10.24
CA ILE A 295 20.78 -3.35 9.48
C ILE A 295 19.26 -3.37 9.69
N MET A 296 18.66 -4.57 9.80
CA MET A 296 17.23 -4.72 10.06
C MET A 296 16.88 -4.55 11.53
N THR A 297 17.85 -4.76 12.43
CA THR A 297 17.70 -4.35 13.83
C THR A 297 17.63 -2.82 13.93
N ASN A 298 18.49 -2.11 13.21
CA ASN A 298 18.46 -0.64 13.13
C ASN A 298 17.17 -0.15 12.47
N LEU A 299 16.73 -0.79 11.38
CA LEU A 299 15.45 -0.48 10.75
C LEU A 299 14.29 -0.64 11.75
N ARG A 300 14.27 -1.72 12.53
CA ARG A 300 13.27 -1.91 13.61
C ARG A 300 13.31 -0.78 14.64
N LEU A 301 14.47 -0.18 14.90
CA LEU A 301 14.58 0.93 15.84
C LEU A 301 14.04 2.22 15.23
N CYS A 302 14.33 2.52 13.96
CA CYS A 302 13.90 3.77 13.34
C CYS A 302 12.46 3.76 12.79
N ALA A 303 11.95 2.58 12.41
CA ALA A 303 10.67 2.46 11.70
C ALA A 303 9.50 1.98 12.57
N ALA A 304 9.76 1.53 13.80
CA ALA A 304 8.73 0.91 14.64
C ALA A 304 8.90 1.22 16.13
N PRO A 305 7.79 1.33 16.89
CA PRO A 305 7.83 1.66 18.30
C PRO A 305 8.48 0.55 19.15
N GLU A 306 8.64 0.84 20.44
CA GLU A 306 9.11 -0.14 21.41
C GLU A 306 8.16 -1.35 21.47
N TYR A 307 8.72 -2.51 21.82
CA TYR A 307 8.02 -3.80 21.75
C TYR A 307 6.60 -3.83 22.37
N PRO A 308 6.32 -3.20 23.53
CA PRO A 308 4.98 -3.21 24.11
C PRO A 308 3.91 -2.52 23.25
N HIS A 309 4.33 -1.59 22.37
CA HIS A 309 3.47 -0.77 21.53
C HIS A 309 3.36 -1.30 20.09
N LEU A 310 4.07 -2.38 19.75
CA LEU A 310 3.96 -2.98 18.42
C LEU A 310 2.58 -3.64 18.22
N PRO A 311 2.06 -3.68 16.97
CA PRO A 311 0.80 -4.34 16.66
C PRO A 311 0.80 -5.82 17.03
N LYS A 312 -0.31 -6.28 17.62
CA LYS A 312 -0.52 -7.67 18.03
C LYS A 312 -1.54 -8.34 17.11
N ARG A 313 -1.47 -9.66 16.99
CA ARG A 313 -2.32 -10.48 16.09
C ARG A 313 -3.82 -10.34 16.37
N LEU A 314 -4.20 -10.09 17.63
CA LEU A 314 -5.60 -9.92 18.04
C LEU A 314 -6.03 -8.44 18.12
N ARG A 315 -5.36 -7.53 17.40
CA ARG A 315 -5.84 -6.14 17.37
C ARG A 315 -7.27 -6.08 16.81
N PRO A 316 -8.11 -5.16 17.31
CA PRO A 316 -9.40 -4.88 16.68
C PRO A 316 -9.21 -4.45 15.22
N PRO A 317 -10.17 -4.75 14.33
CA PRO A 317 -10.21 -4.14 13.01
C PRO A 317 -10.14 -2.62 13.13
N GLU A 318 -9.39 -1.99 12.24
CA GLU A 318 -9.18 -0.52 12.22
C GLU A 318 -10.51 0.24 12.17
N LEU A 319 -11.44 -0.21 11.34
CA LEU A 319 -12.81 0.26 11.27
C LEU A 319 -13.73 -0.85 11.78
N SER A 320 -14.30 -0.67 12.96
CA SER A 320 -15.21 -1.64 13.59
C SER A 320 -16.64 -1.11 13.55
N GLY A 321 -17.62 -2.01 13.37
CA GLY A 321 -19.05 -1.64 13.32
C GLY A 321 -19.47 -0.93 12.02
N PRO A 322 -20.77 -0.60 11.89
CA PRO A 322 -21.26 0.20 10.77
C PRO A 322 -20.74 1.64 10.85
N ALA A 323 -20.56 2.28 9.70
CA ALA A 323 -20.18 3.69 9.65
C ALA A 323 -21.28 4.57 10.26
N ALA A 324 -20.88 5.60 11.01
CA ALA A 324 -21.78 6.59 11.59
C ALA A 324 -22.55 7.34 10.48
N PRO A 325 -23.78 7.86 10.72
CA PRO A 325 -24.46 8.73 9.76
C PRO A 325 -23.64 9.98 9.43
N ALA A 326 -23.70 10.47 8.19
CA ALA A 326 -22.98 11.69 7.81
C ALA A 326 -23.45 12.88 8.66
N ARG A 327 -22.51 13.59 9.26
CA ARG A 327 -22.74 14.72 10.18
C ARG A 327 -22.42 16.06 9.51
N GLY A 328 -21.34 16.12 8.73
CA GLY A 328 -20.88 17.34 8.08
C GLY A 328 -19.46 17.20 7.53
N HIS A 329 -18.86 18.33 7.17
CA HIS A 329 -17.46 18.38 6.77
C HIS A 329 -16.74 19.56 7.43
N LEU A 330 -15.42 19.43 7.59
CA LEU A 330 -14.51 20.55 7.88
C LEU A 330 -13.53 20.74 6.73
N MET A 331 -13.31 22.01 6.37
CA MET A 331 -12.34 22.43 5.37
C MET A 331 -11.03 22.82 6.06
N ILE A 332 -9.95 22.09 5.80
CA ILE A 332 -8.62 22.32 6.37
C ILE A 332 -7.67 22.81 5.27
N ALA A 333 -7.09 23.99 5.48
CA ALA A 333 -6.03 24.51 4.62
C ALA A 333 -4.68 24.34 5.33
N SER A 334 -3.68 23.79 4.63
CA SER A 334 -2.36 23.57 5.20
C SER A 334 -1.32 24.55 4.66
N LEU A 335 -0.40 24.99 5.52
CA LEU A 335 0.68 25.91 5.17
C LEU A 335 2.00 25.41 5.78
N CYS A 336 3.04 25.31 4.95
CA CYS A 336 4.42 25.09 5.40
C CYS A 336 5.30 26.25 4.95
N PRO A 337 5.57 27.26 5.79
CA PRO A 337 6.36 28.44 5.39
C PRO A 337 7.74 28.07 4.84
N GLY A 338 8.19 28.81 3.82
CA GLY A 338 9.47 28.56 3.15
C GLY A 338 9.48 27.34 2.21
N ARG A 339 8.37 26.59 2.12
CA ARG A 339 8.15 25.55 1.12
C ARG A 339 6.87 25.83 0.34
N GLY A 340 6.85 25.45 -0.93
CA GLY A 340 5.69 25.67 -1.81
C GLY A 340 4.51 24.73 -1.55
N ARG A 341 4.68 23.64 -0.78
CA ARG A 341 3.60 22.68 -0.47
C ARG A 341 3.83 21.94 0.84
N GLU A 342 2.74 21.60 1.55
CA GLU A 342 2.79 20.78 2.77
C GLU A 342 3.28 19.34 2.48
N THR A 343 4.19 18.80 3.30
CA THR A 343 4.74 17.44 3.15
C THR A 343 3.91 16.35 3.87
N THR A 344 2.88 16.75 4.61
CA THR A 344 2.05 15.89 5.47
C THR A 344 0.63 15.66 5.00
N ALA A 345 0.26 16.13 3.80
CA ALA A 345 -1.12 16.10 3.31
C ALA A 345 -1.82 14.73 3.45
N GLY A 346 -1.12 13.61 3.18
CA GLY A 346 -1.69 12.26 3.32
C GLY A 346 -2.02 11.85 4.77
N ARG A 347 -1.41 12.48 5.77
CA ARG A 347 -1.68 12.17 7.19
C ARG A 347 -3.09 12.59 7.60
N TRP A 348 -3.58 13.70 7.06
CA TRP A 348 -4.97 14.09 7.24
C TRP A 348 -5.93 13.04 6.70
N ASP A 349 -5.63 12.44 5.55
CA ASP A 349 -6.46 11.38 4.95
C ASP A 349 -6.55 10.14 5.85
N ALA A 350 -5.44 9.76 6.50
CA ALA A 350 -5.41 8.65 7.46
C ALA A 350 -6.32 8.92 8.67
N ILE A 351 -6.31 10.15 9.19
CA ILE A 351 -7.17 10.57 10.31
C ILE A 351 -8.63 10.68 9.87
N ALA A 352 -8.88 11.30 8.73
CA ALA A 352 -10.21 11.55 8.18
C ALA A 352 -11.01 10.27 8.01
N ARG A 353 -10.37 9.20 7.52
CA ARG A 353 -11.02 7.89 7.33
C ARG A 353 -11.63 7.34 8.61
N ARG A 354 -10.86 7.37 9.70
CA ARG A 354 -11.32 6.86 10.99
C ARG A 354 -12.35 7.80 11.63
N LEU A 355 -12.11 9.11 11.53
CA LEU A 355 -13.02 10.12 12.07
C LEU A 355 -14.39 10.07 11.38
N ASP A 356 -14.45 9.98 10.06
CA ASP A 356 -15.69 9.89 9.29
C ASP A 356 -16.46 8.60 9.62
N HIS A 357 -15.77 7.46 9.67
CA HIS A 357 -16.40 6.19 10.02
C HIS A 357 -17.00 6.21 11.44
N GLU A 358 -16.27 6.74 12.42
CA GLU A 358 -16.68 6.71 13.82
C GLU A 358 -17.63 7.85 14.23
N THR A 359 -17.63 8.99 13.52
CA THR A 359 -18.37 10.21 13.94
C THR A 359 -19.22 10.85 12.83
N GLY A 360 -19.06 10.42 11.57
CA GLY A 360 -19.74 11.00 10.42
C GLY A 360 -19.17 12.32 9.94
N LEU A 361 -18.06 12.79 10.51
CA LEU A 361 -17.42 14.04 10.14
C LEU A 361 -16.33 13.81 9.08
N SER A 362 -16.56 14.31 7.88
CA SER A 362 -15.58 14.27 6.79
C SER A 362 -14.57 15.42 6.91
N LEU A 363 -13.31 15.18 6.56
CA LEU A 363 -12.29 16.25 6.45
C LEU A 363 -11.94 16.44 4.98
N VAL A 364 -11.92 17.69 4.53
CA VAL A 364 -11.49 18.09 3.19
C VAL A 364 -10.24 18.92 3.35
N THR A 365 -9.15 18.52 2.71
CA THR A 365 -7.84 19.15 2.87
C THR A 365 -7.37 19.79 1.57
N CYS A 366 -6.70 20.93 1.66
CA CYS A 366 -5.99 21.56 0.56
C CYS A 366 -4.74 22.30 1.05
N ASP A 367 -3.84 22.64 0.13
CA ASP A 367 -2.80 23.62 0.45
C ASP A 367 -3.42 25.03 0.56
N LEU A 368 -2.90 25.89 1.44
CA LEU A 368 -3.39 27.26 1.58
C LEU A 368 -3.20 28.06 0.29
N SER A 369 -2.17 27.74 -0.50
CA SER A 369 -1.96 28.35 -1.82
C SER A 369 -3.00 27.93 -2.87
N ASP A 370 -3.61 26.76 -2.69
CA ASP A 370 -4.67 26.22 -3.54
C ASP A 370 -6.06 26.75 -3.13
N LEU A 371 -6.15 27.49 -2.02
CA LEU A 371 -7.39 28.00 -1.47
C LEU A 371 -7.83 29.27 -2.22
N ALA A 372 -9.08 29.30 -2.66
CA ALA A 372 -9.64 30.50 -3.26
C ALA A 372 -9.75 31.67 -2.24
N PRO A 373 -9.62 32.93 -2.68
CA PRO A 373 -9.70 34.09 -1.78
C PRO A 373 -11.01 34.17 -0.97
N ASP A 374 -12.11 33.72 -1.55
CA ASP A 374 -13.46 33.70 -0.98
C ASP A 374 -13.86 32.37 -0.34
N ALA A 375 -13.01 31.34 -0.39
CA ALA A 375 -13.35 30.04 0.18
C ALA A 375 -13.39 30.09 1.71
N ALA A 376 -14.48 29.57 2.28
CA ALA A 376 -14.60 29.37 3.71
C ALA A 376 -13.68 28.23 4.17
N VAL A 377 -12.90 28.48 5.22
CA VAL A 377 -12.00 27.49 5.84
C VAL A 377 -12.30 27.39 7.32
N ASP A 378 -12.26 26.18 7.84
CA ASP A 378 -12.44 25.92 9.26
C ASP A 378 -11.17 26.07 10.05
N LEU A 379 -10.12 25.47 9.53
CA LEU A 379 -8.87 25.26 10.21
C LEU A 379 -7.77 25.57 9.21
N VAL A 380 -6.85 26.44 9.60
CA VAL A 380 -5.57 26.56 8.90
C VAL A 380 -4.52 25.87 9.74
N TYR A 381 -3.98 24.76 9.26
CA TYR A 381 -2.84 24.08 9.88
C TYR A 381 -1.54 24.69 9.35
N VAL A 382 -0.69 25.17 10.26
CA VAL A 382 0.57 25.83 9.96
C VAL A 382 1.70 25.01 10.56
N GLU A 383 2.54 24.47 9.69
CA GLU A 383 3.70 23.70 10.06
C GLU A 383 4.92 24.62 10.22
N ALA A 384 5.22 25.04 11.46
CA ALA A 384 6.32 25.96 11.74
C ALA A 384 7.66 25.20 11.75
N ARG A 385 8.49 25.43 10.73
CA ARG A 385 9.77 24.71 10.53
C ARG A 385 10.96 25.62 10.36
N GLY A 386 12.04 25.26 11.04
CA GLY A 386 13.32 25.95 10.93
C GLY A 386 13.16 27.43 11.26
N GLU A 387 13.80 28.29 10.48
CA GLU A 387 13.70 29.75 10.66
C GLU A 387 12.68 30.40 9.71
N ALA A 388 11.94 29.60 8.93
CA ALA A 388 11.05 30.13 7.91
C ALA A 388 9.78 30.73 8.52
N ASP A 389 9.59 32.04 8.33
CA ASP A 389 8.37 32.75 8.69
C ASP A 389 7.49 32.95 7.44
N PRO A 390 6.15 32.91 7.56
CA PRO A 390 5.27 33.28 6.45
C PRO A 390 5.53 34.73 6.03
N ASP A 391 5.48 34.99 4.73
CA ASP A 391 5.63 36.35 4.21
C ASP A 391 4.48 37.27 4.64
N ALA A 392 4.61 38.56 4.38
CA ALA A 392 3.60 39.55 4.78
C ALA A 392 2.20 39.24 4.23
N SER A 393 2.10 38.85 2.96
CA SER A 393 0.83 38.54 2.30
C SER A 393 0.16 37.31 2.89
N THR A 394 0.95 36.29 3.22
CA THR A 394 0.47 35.07 3.87
C THR A 394 0.02 35.37 5.29
N ARG A 395 0.76 36.20 6.04
CA ARG A 395 0.33 36.66 7.37
C ARG A 395 -0.96 37.47 7.32
N ASP A 396 -1.12 38.34 6.32
CA ASP A 396 -2.38 39.07 6.09
C ASP A 396 -3.54 38.10 5.86
N ARG A 397 -3.30 37.07 5.03
CA ARG A 397 -4.29 36.03 4.75
C ARG A 397 -4.67 35.22 5.99
N LEU A 398 -3.71 34.85 6.84
CA LEU A 398 -3.99 34.15 8.11
C LEU A 398 -4.85 35.01 9.04
N VAL A 399 -4.57 36.31 9.13
CA VAL A 399 -5.37 37.25 9.94
C VAL A 399 -6.77 37.42 9.39
N GLU A 400 -6.92 37.52 8.06
CA GLU A 400 -8.22 37.59 7.38
C GLU A 400 -9.06 36.34 7.67
N LEU A 401 -8.48 35.15 7.48
CA LEU A 401 -9.15 33.87 7.74
C LEU A 401 -9.54 33.72 9.21
N ALA A 402 -8.66 34.09 10.14
CA ALA A 402 -8.95 34.07 11.57
C ALA A 402 -10.11 35.00 11.94
N ARG A 403 -10.15 36.22 11.37
CA ARG A 403 -11.27 37.16 11.54
C ARG A 403 -12.56 36.67 10.89
N GLY A 404 -12.45 35.94 9.77
CA GLY A 404 -13.54 35.21 9.13
C GLY A 404 -14.02 33.99 9.93
N GLY A 405 -13.37 33.70 11.06
CA GLY A 405 -13.77 32.69 12.02
C GLY A 405 -12.95 31.41 11.98
N ALA A 406 -11.98 31.24 11.07
CA ALA A 406 -11.10 30.07 11.00
C ALA A 406 -10.23 29.95 12.27
N LEU A 407 -9.97 28.72 12.71
CA LEU A 407 -8.94 28.46 13.73
C LEU A 407 -7.59 28.35 13.04
N ILE A 408 -6.59 29.10 13.49
CA ILE A 408 -5.21 28.91 13.04
C ILE A 408 -4.50 27.99 14.02
N TRP A 409 -4.10 26.81 13.58
CA TRP A 409 -3.32 25.86 14.39
C TRP A 409 -1.87 25.83 13.92
N ILE A 410 -0.97 26.32 14.76
CA ILE A 410 0.47 26.27 14.55
C ILE A 410 1.04 25.05 15.28
N GLU A 411 1.79 24.21 14.59
CA GLU A 411 2.51 23.07 15.15
C GLU A 411 4.02 23.25 14.97
N THR A 412 4.81 22.81 15.96
CA THR A 412 6.28 22.71 15.86
C THR A 412 6.72 21.26 15.61
N PRO A 413 6.72 20.78 14.36
CA PRO A 413 7.14 19.42 14.05
C PRO A 413 8.60 19.18 14.40
N SER A 414 8.89 17.95 14.79
CA SER A 414 10.20 17.47 15.25
C SER A 414 10.90 18.24 16.38
N PHE A 415 10.31 19.35 16.86
CA PHE A 415 10.80 20.22 17.93
C PHE A 415 12.30 20.56 17.86
N SER A 416 12.63 21.66 17.18
CA SER A 416 13.94 22.32 17.29
C SER A 416 13.79 23.70 17.94
N PRO A 417 14.83 24.22 18.62
CA PRO A 417 14.79 25.60 19.14
C PRO A 417 14.41 26.63 18.08
N SER A 418 14.96 26.49 16.86
CA SER A 418 14.64 27.38 15.74
C SER A 418 13.16 27.32 15.31
N SER A 419 12.59 26.11 15.21
CA SER A 419 11.18 25.93 14.84
C SER A 419 10.24 26.44 15.93
N ASP A 420 10.61 26.23 17.19
CA ASP A 420 9.88 26.75 18.35
C ASP A 420 9.91 28.29 18.38
N ASP A 421 11.06 28.90 18.16
CA ASP A 421 11.19 30.36 18.07
C ASP A 421 10.35 30.92 16.92
N ALA A 422 10.37 30.29 15.73
CA ALA A 422 9.56 30.70 14.59
C ALA A 422 8.05 30.62 14.89
N ALA A 423 7.59 29.53 15.49
CA ALA A 423 6.21 29.36 15.88
C ALA A 423 5.75 30.42 16.89
N HIS A 424 6.56 30.72 17.90
CA HIS A 424 6.26 31.75 18.89
C HIS A 424 6.29 33.17 18.31
N ARG A 425 7.21 33.46 17.37
CA ARG A 425 7.21 34.73 16.63
C ARG A 425 5.90 34.89 15.84
N LEU A 426 5.51 33.87 15.08
CA LEU A 426 4.25 33.90 14.33
C LEU A 426 3.04 34.05 15.26
N LEU A 427 2.99 33.31 16.37
CA LEU A 427 1.95 33.43 17.39
C LEU A 427 1.85 34.87 17.93
N GLY A 428 2.99 35.49 18.23
CA GLY A 428 3.05 36.89 18.70
C GLY A 428 2.53 37.89 17.67
N VAL A 429 2.94 37.76 16.41
CA VAL A 429 2.45 38.63 15.33
C VAL A 429 0.95 38.49 15.14
N LEU A 430 0.42 37.26 15.16
CA LEU A 430 -1.02 37.03 15.03
C LEU A 430 -1.78 37.59 16.25
N ALA A 431 -1.24 37.42 17.46
CA ALA A 431 -1.85 37.99 18.68
C ALA A 431 -2.01 39.50 18.59
N GLU A 432 -0.94 40.22 18.21
CA GLU A 432 -0.96 41.67 18.06
C GLU A 432 -2.00 42.12 17.01
N ARG A 433 -1.98 41.49 15.83
CA ARG A 433 -2.86 41.88 14.71
C ARG A 433 -4.33 41.53 14.91
N LEU A 434 -4.62 40.51 15.70
CA LEU A 434 -5.98 40.12 16.07
C LEU A 434 -6.47 40.87 17.32
N GLY A 435 -5.60 41.60 18.03
CA GLY A 435 -5.93 42.22 19.31
C GLY A 435 -6.26 41.18 20.39
N GLY A 436 -5.64 40.00 20.30
CA GLY A 436 -5.89 38.86 21.19
C GLY A 436 -4.85 38.73 22.30
N SER A 437 -5.25 38.14 23.43
CA SER A 437 -4.34 37.86 24.55
C SER A 437 -3.81 36.43 24.48
N ARG A 438 -2.50 36.26 24.66
CA ARG A 438 -1.88 34.93 24.79
C ARG A 438 -2.18 34.32 26.16
N ARG A 439 -2.59 33.05 26.19
CA ARG A 439 -2.86 32.28 27.41
C ARG A 439 -2.50 30.81 27.21
N GLU A 440 -2.23 30.12 28.32
CA GLU A 440 -2.22 28.66 28.30
C GLU A 440 -3.64 28.12 28.16
N PHE A 441 -3.78 27.00 27.47
CA PHE A 441 -5.07 26.35 27.29
C PHE A 441 -5.59 25.82 28.63
N PRO A 442 -6.85 26.12 29.02
CA PRO A 442 -7.40 25.67 30.29
C PRO A 442 -7.41 24.14 30.42
N ALA A 443 -7.02 23.62 31.58
CA ALA A 443 -6.94 22.17 31.81
C ALA A 443 -8.31 21.46 31.72
N ASP A 444 -9.40 22.19 31.97
CA ASP A 444 -10.78 21.75 31.85
C ASP A 444 -11.37 21.97 30.44
N HIS A 445 -10.58 22.47 29.49
CA HIS A 445 -11.07 22.72 28.14
C HIS A 445 -11.49 21.39 27.45
N PRO A 446 -12.62 21.35 26.72
CA PRO A 446 -13.15 20.11 26.13
C PRO A 446 -12.19 19.34 25.21
N VAL A 447 -11.27 20.04 24.53
CA VAL A 447 -10.19 19.42 23.73
C VAL A 447 -9.27 18.53 24.58
N LEU A 448 -8.96 18.96 25.82
CA LEU A 448 -8.11 18.22 26.76
C LEU A 448 -8.89 17.17 27.54
N THR A 449 -10.13 17.44 27.93
CA THR A 449 -10.95 16.50 28.70
C THR A 449 -11.58 15.42 27.83
N GLY A 450 -11.79 15.70 26.54
CA GLY A 450 -12.56 14.86 25.62
C GLY A 450 -14.07 14.94 25.84
N GLU A 451 -14.56 15.90 26.63
CA GLU A 451 -15.99 16.10 26.92
C GLU A 451 -16.70 16.84 25.78
N ILE A 452 -16.72 16.21 24.61
CA ILE A 452 -17.33 16.69 23.37
C ILE A 452 -18.07 15.53 22.71
N PRO A 453 -19.18 15.74 22.00
CA PRO A 453 -19.82 14.69 21.20
C PRO A 453 -18.85 13.95 20.27
N GLY A 454 -18.68 12.65 20.54
CA GLY A 454 -17.74 11.80 19.81
C GLY A 454 -16.28 11.95 20.23
N GLY A 455 -15.94 12.79 21.20
CA GLY A 455 -14.59 12.96 21.74
C GLY A 455 -14.06 11.73 22.48
N THR A 456 -12.75 11.72 22.71
CA THR A 456 -12.04 10.67 23.42
C THR A 456 -11.32 11.28 24.62
N ARG A 457 -11.54 10.75 25.82
CA ARG A 457 -10.79 11.16 27.01
C ARG A 457 -9.29 10.94 26.80
N LEU A 458 -8.47 11.95 27.09
CA LEU A 458 -7.03 11.78 27.14
C LEU A 458 -6.67 10.87 28.31
N GLY A 459 -5.85 9.86 28.05
CA GLY A 459 -5.23 9.05 29.11
C GLY A 459 -4.05 9.78 29.75
N ASP A 460 -3.14 9.03 30.37
CA ASP A 460 -1.88 9.57 30.87
C ASP A 460 -1.03 10.08 29.69
N PHE A 461 -1.06 11.40 29.49
CA PHE A 461 -0.38 12.05 28.39
C PHE A 461 1.13 12.05 28.64
N ALA A 462 1.87 11.18 27.95
CA ALA A 462 3.31 11.08 28.15
C ALA A 462 4.05 11.31 26.83
N PRO A 463 5.07 12.19 26.79
CA PRO A 463 5.94 12.26 25.65
C PRO A 463 6.75 10.96 25.49
N ASN A 464 7.16 10.69 24.26
CA ASN A 464 8.11 9.62 23.96
C ASN A 464 9.45 9.87 24.69
N ARG A 465 10.37 8.91 24.62
CA ARG A 465 11.64 9.00 25.38
C ARG A 465 12.45 10.26 25.07
N TRP A 466 12.36 10.81 23.86
CA TRP A 466 13.07 12.02 23.45
C TRP A 466 12.32 13.28 23.90
N GLY A 467 10.99 13.27 23.87
CA GLY A 467 10.17 14.37 24.37
C GLY A 467 10.23 14.52 25.89
N ARG A 468 10.46 13.44 26.66
CA ARG A 468 10.71 13.51 28.11
C ARG A 468 11.95 14.34 28.46
N SER A 469 12.98 14.28 27.61
CA SER A 469 14.20 15.09 27.80
C SER A 469 14.01 16.54 27.37
N ALA A 470 13.10 16.80 26.43
CA ALA A 470 12.82 18.13 25.90
C ALA A 470 11.78 18.93 26.72
N LEU A 471 10.86 18.25 27.43
CA LEU A 471 9.84 18.90 28.27
C LEU A 471 10.17 18.83 29.76
N LYS A 472 9.95 19.94 30.46
CA LYS A 472 9.72 19.96 31.92
C LYS A 472 8.21 19.86 32.17
N GLY A 473 7.68 18.65 32.37
CA GLY A 473 6.25 18.42 32.67
C GLY A 473 5.65 17.17 32.01
N THR A 474 4.39 16.88 32.33
CA THR A 474 3.67 15.64 31.95
C THR A 474 2.36 15.90 31.18
N GLY A 475 2.17 17.09 30.59
CA GLY A 475 0.93 17.45 29.86
C GLY A 475 1.20 18.01 28.47
N PRO A 476 0.19 18.03 27.57
CA PRO A 476 0.30 18.71 26.29
C PRO A 476 0.47 20.22 26.54
N ARG A 477 1.46 20.83 25.90
CA ARG A 477 1.63 22.28 25.91
C ARG A 477 0.85 22.87 24.75
N ILE A 478 -0.25 23.54 25.08
CA ILE A 478 -1.07 24.28 24.14
C ILE A 478 -1.13 25.72 24.62
N GLU A 479 -0.61 26.62 23.80
CA GLU A 479 -0.80 28.06 23.96
C GLU A 479 -1.88 28.52 23.01
N ALA A 480 -2.67 29.51 23.41
CA ALA A 480 -3.71 30.09 22.58
C ALA A 480 -3.65 31.61 22.57
N VAL A 481 -4.06 32.18 21.44
CA VAL A 481 -4.47 33.58 21.34
C VAL A 481 -5.98 33.62 21.48
N GLU A 482 -6.46 34.29 22.51
CA GLU A 482 -7.89 34.49 22.75
C GLU A 482 -8.35 35.88 22.30
N VAL A 483 -9.42 35.93 21.51
CA VAL A 483 -10.13 37.17 21.13
C VAL A 483 -11.55 37.06 21.65
N GLY A 484 -11.98 37.99 22.51
CA GLY A 484 -13.32 37.95 23.11
C GLY A 484 -13.59 36.69 23.94
N GLY A 485 -12.55 36.10 24.54
CA GLY A 485 -12.63 34.86 25.33
C GLY A 485 -12.73 33.58 24.50
N ARG A 486 -12.49 33.65 23.18
CA ARG A 486 -12.45 32.48 22.28
C ARG A 486 -11.04 32.27 21.73
N PRO A 487 -10.49 31.04 21.78
CA PRO A 487 -9.22 30.75 21.13
C PRO A 487 -9.38 30.79 19.60
N VAL A 488 -8.59 31.65 18.96
CA VAL A 488 -8.59 31.87 17.49
C VAL A 488 -7.28 31.43 16.84
N VAL A 489 -6.19 31.40 17.60
CA VAL A 489 -4.92 30.78 17.21
C VAL A 489 -4.52 29.83 18.33
N ILE A 490 -4.06 28.63 17.99
CA ILE A 490 -3.42 27.72 18.94
C ILE A 490 -2.02 27.36 18.46
N LEU A 491 -1.11 27.18 19.41
CA LEU A 491 0.22 26.66 19.20
C LEU A 491 0.36 25.38 20.02
N THR A 492 0.69 24.28 19.36
CA THR A 492 1.01 23.02 20.04
C THR A 492 2.49 22.71 19.90
N SER A 493 3.14 22.40 21.02
CA SER A 493 4.50 21.84 20.96
C SER A 493 4.46 20.40 20.47
N PHE A 494 5.46 19.99 19.67
CA PHE A 494 5.65 18.64 19.14
C PHE A 494 4.71 18.24 17.98
N ASP A 495 5.10 17.14 17.32
CA ASP A 495 4.51 16.62 16.08
C ASP A 495 3.23 15.78 16.34
N LEU A 496 2.11 16.47 16.60
CA LEU A 496 0.80 15.85 16.84
C LEU A 496 0.22 15.25 15.57
N LEU A 497 0.31 15.94 14.44
CA LEU A 497 -0.23 15.44 13.17
C LEU A 497 0.49 14.16 12.73
N ALA A 498 1.82 14.09 12.85
CA ALA A 498 2.58 12.85 12.59
C ALA A 498 2.12 11.69 13.44
N THR A 499 2.19 11.89 14.75
CA THR A 499 2.02 10.79 15.70
C THR A 499 0.56 10.38 15.80
N GLY A 500 -0.36 11.33 15.66
CA GLY A 500 -1.80 11.10 15.63
C GLY A 500 -2.28 10.34 14.39
N SER A 501 -1.58 10.45 13.25
CA SER A 501 -1.85 9.63 12.06
C SER A 501 -1.28 8.21 12.15
N GLY A 502 -0.53 7.89 13.22
CA GLY A 502 0.08 6.58 13.45
C GLY A 502 1.57 6.51 13.18
N ALA A 503 2.22 7.61 12.74
CA ALA A 503 3.64 7.59 12.45
C ALA A 503 4.49 7.42 13.72
N PHE A 504 5.49 6.54 13.65
CA PHE A 504 6.55 6.46 14.64
C PHE A 504 7.70 7.39 14.25
N LEU A 505 8.12 8.25 15.18
CA LEU A 505 9.23 9.18 14.98
C LEU A 505 10.42 8.77 15.86
N TYR A 506 11.53 8.41 15.23
CA TYR A 506 12.77 8.06 15.90
C TYR A 506 13.62 9.31 16.15
N GLU A 507 14.29 9.38 17.30
CA GLU A 507 15.15 10.51 17.70
C GLU A 507 14.50 11.89 17.70
N THR A 508 13.18 11.90 17.74
CA THR A 508 12.38 13.10 17.58
C THR A 508 11.44 13.26 18.77
N PRO A 509 11.46 14.40 19.49
CA PRO A 509 10.47 14.71 20.52
C PRO A 509 9.05 14.66 19.97
N ALA A 510 8.22 13.80 20.55
CA ALA A 510 6.83 13.65 20.14
C ALA A 510 5.98 13.11 21.29
N TYR A 511 4.66 13.24 21.19
CA TYR A 511 3.72 12.59 22.10
C TYR A 511 3.42 11.15 21.68
N GLY A 512 2.80 10.38 22.58
CA GLY A 512 2.36 9.02 22.29
C GLY A 512 1.30 8.98 21.18
N PRO A 513 1.36 8.01 20.23
CA PRO A 513 0.43 7.99 19.10
C PRO A 513 -1.06 7.94 19.48
N ARG A 514 -1.41 7.25 20.56
CA ARG A 514 -2.81 7.13 21.00
C ARG A 514 -3.33 8.45 21.55
N GLU A 515 -2.50 9.10 22.36
CA GLU A 515 -2.79 10.36 23.01
C GLU A 515 -2.83 11.50 21.98
N SER A 516 -1.90 11.52 21.03
CA SER A 516 -1.93 12.45 19.88
C SER A 516 -3.19 12.26 19.04
N ALA A 517 -3.57 11.03 18.71
CA ALA A 517 -4.78 10.75 17.95
C ALA A 517 -6.05 11.20 18.69
N ALA A 518 -6.10 11.02 20.01
CA ALA A 518 -7.21 11.48 20.84
C ALA A 518 -7.27 13.02 20.91
N LEU A 519 -6.13 13.68 21.12
CA LEU A 519 -6.06 15.15 21.18
C LEU A 519 -6.46 15.78 19.83
N LEU A 520 -5.95 15.24 18.73
CA LEU A 520 -6.25 15.71 17.38
C LEU A 520 -7.74 15.49 17.03
N ARG A 521 -8.28 14.32 17.36
CA ARG A 521 -9.73 14.05 17.25
C ARG A 521 -10.54 15.08 18.02
N ASN A 522 -10.20 15.32 19.28
CA ASN A 522 -10.93 16.27 20.12
C ASN A 522 -10.82 17.69 19.58
N LEU A 523 -9.65 18.10 19.07
CA LEU A 523 -9.44 19.41 18.44
C LEU A 523 -10.38 19.61 17.24
N VAL A 524 -10.42 18.63 16.36
CA VAL A 524 -11.22 18.69 15.13
C VAL A 524 -12.72 18.66 15.45
N LEU A 525 -13.16 17.80 16.37
CA LEU A 525 -14.56 17.76 16.82
C LEU A 525 -14.95 19.04 17.57
N TRP A 526 -14.08 19.54 18.45
CA TRP A 526 -14.27 20.82 19.13
C TRP A 526 -14.41 21.95 18.13
N ARG A 527 -13.60 21.97 17.06
CA ARG A 527 -13.69 23.00 16.04
C ARG A 527 -15.02 22.94 15.30
N TYR A 528 -15.49 21.73 14.97
CA TYR A 528 -16.79 21.52 14.36
C TYR A 528 -17.95 21.95 15.28
N ASP A 529 -17.88 21.65 16.58
CA ASP A 529 -18.95 21.93 17.55
C ASP A 529 -18.93 23.38 18.07
N SER A 530 -17.76 23.98 18.25
CA SER A 530 -17.63 25.38 18.73
C SER A 530 -18.01 26.40 17.66
N ALA A 531 -17.91 25.99 16.40
CA ALA A 531 -18.54 26.68 15.29
C ALA A 531 -20.10 26.70 15.42
N SER A 532 -20.68 25.89 16.31
CA SER A 532 -22.12 25.64 16.43
C SER A 532 -22.81 26.27 17.66
N ASP A 533 -22.10 26.91 18.60
CA ASP A 533 -22.63 27.26 19.95
C ASP A 533 -22.52 28.75 20.37
N ASP A 534 -22.27 29.69 19.45
CA ASP A 534 -22.35 31.13 19.77
C ASP A 534 -23.81 31.65 19.86
N PRO A 535 -24.29 32.16 21.00
CA PRO A 535 -25.65 32.67 21.16
C PRO A 535 -25.90 34.05 20.51
N ARG A 536 -24.86 34.77 20.05
CA ARG A 536 -24.98 36.13 19.50
C ARG A 536 -24.87 36.22 17.97
N SER A 537 -24.73 35.11 17.27
CA SER A 537 -24.57 35.15 15.81
C SER A 537 -25.56 34.20 15.12
N VAL A 538 -26.82 34.61 15.11
CA VAL A 538 -27.85 34.01 14.23
C VAL A 538 -27.34 33.96 12.77
N VAL A 539 -26.53 34.94 12.36
CA VAL A 539 -25.89 35.00 11.03
C VAL A 539 -24.76 33.98 10.85
N ILE A 540 -23.96 33.65 11.88
CA ILE A 540 -22.91 32.62 11.78
C ILE A 540 -23.51 31.22 11.97
N GLN A 541 -24.53 31.08 12.81
CA GLN A 541 -25.34 29.87 12.94
C GLN A 541 -26.02 29.52 11.61
N GLU A 542 -26.57 30.51 10.88
CA GLU A 542 -27.00 30.30 9.49
C GLU A 542 -25.78 29.94 8.63
N VAL A 543 -24.69 30.70 8.57
CA VAL A 543 -23.54 30.40 7.68
C VAL A 543 -22.85 29.05 7.96
N ILE A 544 -22.82 28.57 9.20
CA ILE A 544 -22.15 27.32 9.60
C ILE A 544 -23.11 26.13 9.54
N ARG A 545 -24.39 26.27 9.94
CA ARG A 545 -25.42 25.24 9.72
C ARG A 545 -25.91 25.16 8.27
N THR A 546 -25.69 26.22 7.48
CA THR A 546 -25.96 26.30 6.03
C THR A 546 -24.68 26.32 5.20
N ARG A 547 -23.59 25.67 5.63
CA ARG A 547 -22.46 25.38 4.72
C ARG A 547 -22.96 24.54 3.57
N SER A 548 -23.51 25.23 2.58
CA SER A 548 -24.18 24.63 1.47
C SER A 548 -23.07 23.84 0.81
N THR A 549 -23.32 22.57 0.60
CA THR A 549 -22.53 21.77 -0.33
C THR A 549 -22.25 22.49 -1.66
N GLY A 550 -23.01 23.56 -2.00
CA GLY A 550 -22.70 24.51 -3.07
C GLY A 550 -21.31 25.15 -2.96
N SER A 551 -20.89 25.65 -1.80
CA SER A 551 -19.54 26.22 -1.65
C SER A 551 -18.45 25.16 -1.79
N LEU A 552 -18.68 23.95 -1.27
CA LEU A 552 -17.77 22.83 -1.45
C LEU A 552 -17.71 22.39 -2.92
N ALA A 553 -18.84 22.33 -3.62
CA ALA A 553 -18.90 22.01 -5.05
C ALA A 553 -18.13 23.04 -5.89
N ASP A 554 -18.24 24.32 -5.58
CA ASP A 554 -17.50 25.40 -6.25
C ASP A 554 -15.98 25.27 -6.00
N SER A 555 -15.57 24.98 -4.76
CA SER A 555 -14.17 24.69 -4.43
C SER A 555 -13.64 23.50 -5.24
N ILE A 556 -14.40 22.39 -5.32
CA ILE A 556 -14.01 21.21 -6.10
C ILE A 556 -13.82 21.56 -7.58
N ARG A 557 -14.73 22.35 -8.18
CA ARG A 557 -14.59 22.80 -9.58
C ARG A 557 -13.32 23.62 -9.78
N ARG A 558 -13.04 24.55 -8.86
CA ARG A 558 -11.84 25.39 -8.94
C ARG A 558 -10.57 24.57 -8.80
N TRP A 559 -10.53 23.62 -7.87
CA TRP A 559 -9.39 22.71 -7.70
C TRP A 559 -9.14 21.84 -8.93
N ALA A 560 -10.20 21.28 -9.51
CA ALA A 560 -10.09 20.53 -10.75
C ALA A 560 -9.51 21.39 -11.89
N ASN A 561 -9.98 22.63 -12.03
CA ASN A 561 -9.48 23.57 -13.04
C ASN A 561 -8.03 24.03 -12.78
N ALA A 562 -7.64 24.16 -11.51
CA ALA A 562 -6.29 24.52 -11.09
C ALA A 562 -5.30 23.35 -11.13
N GLY A 563 -5.78 22.12 -11.34
CA GLY A 563 -4.97 20.91 -11.33
C GLY A 563 -4.62 20.38 -9.92
N THR A 564 -5.32 20.85 -8.88
CA THR A 564 -5.09 20.46 -7.48
C THR A 564 -5.92 19.23 -7.13
N PHE A 565 -5.69 18.14 -7.87
CA PHE A 565 -6.58 16.99 -7.92
C PHE A 565 -6.76 16.23 -6.60
N SER A 566 -5.77 16.23 -5.70
CA SER A 566 -5.93 15.58 -4.38
C SER A 566 -7.07 16.22 -3.57
N ALA A 567 -7.13 17.56 -3.54
CA ALA A 567 -8.19 18.30 -2.86
C ALA A 567 -9.54 18.09 -3.54
N ALA A 568 -9.58 18.10 -4.89
CA ALA A 568 -10.79 17.82 -5.66
C ALA A 568 -11.35 16.41 -5.39
N VAL A 569 -10.50 15.39 -5.35
CA VAL A 569 -10.89 14.00 -5.07
C VAL A 569 -11.41 13.87 -3.63
N SER A 570 -10.70 14.43 -2.64
CA SER A 570 -11.10 14.40 -1.24
C SER A 570 -12.42 15.14 -1.00
N GLY A 571 -12.57 16.34 -1.57
CA GLY A 571 -13.81 17.11 -1.52
C GLY A 571 -14.98 16.37 -2.17
N LEU A 572 -14.76 15.70 -3.31
CA LEU A 572 -15.80 14.91 -3.97
C LEU A 572 -16.22 13.70 -3.12
N ALA A 573 -15.28 13.04 -2.45
CA ALA A 573 -15.59 11.94 -1.52
C ALA A 573 -16.46 12.43 -0.35
N ALA A 574 -16.10 13.57 0.27
CA ALA A 574 -16.90 14.19 1.32
C ALA A 574 -18.29 14.64 0.81
N LEU A 575 -18.37 15.20 -0.40
CA LEU A 575 -19.65 15.61 -0.99
C LEU A 575 -20.58 14.41 -1.25
N ARG A 576 -20.06 13.32 -1.82
CA ARG A 576 -20.80 12.06 -2.00
C ARG A 576 -21.27 11.47 -0.68
N ARG A 577 -20.44 11.58 0.36
CA ARG A 577 -20.75 11.13 1.71
C ARG A 577 -21.95 11.87 2.31
N LEU A 578 -22.05 13.18 2.03
CA LEU A 578 -23.14 14.05 2.47
C LEU A 578 -24.39 13.97 1.58
N ARG A 579 -24.22 13.66 0.28
CA ARG A 579 -25.28 13.65 -0.74
C ARG A 579 -25.14 12.45 -1.68
N SER A 580 -25.51 11.27 -1.21
CA SER A 580 -25.34 10.01 -1.95
C SER A 580 -26.11 9.96 -3.28
N ASP A 581 -27.15 10.79 -3.46
CA ASP A 581 -28.11 10.68 -4.58
C ASP A 581 -28.41 12.01 -5.30
N ASP A 582 -27.53 13.01 -5.18
CA ASP A 582 -27.71 14.32 -5.83
C ASP A 582 -27.17 14.32 -7.29
N PRO A 583 -28.00 14.59 -8.32
CA PRO A 583 -27.57 14.71 -9.70
C PRO A 583 -26.40 15.70 -9.91
N GLN A 584 -26.32 16.77 -9.12
CA GLN A 584 -25.22 17.74 -9.22
C GLN A 584 -23.86 17.14 -8.85
N THR A 585 -23.84 16.12 -7.98
CA THR A 585 -22.62 15.40 -7.59
C THR A 585 -22.10 14.54 -8.74
N LYS A 586 -23.00 14.02 -9.60
CA LYS A 586 -22.62 13.30 -10.82
C LYS A 586 -21.98 14.25 -11.84
N ASP A 587 -22.62 15.39 -12.13
CA ASP A 587 -22.05 16.37 -13.05
C ASP A 587 -20.68 16.88 -12.59
N LEU A 588 -20.52 17.06 -11.28
CA LEU A 588 -19.24 17.44 -10.69
C LEU A 588 -18.20 16.32 -10.80
N THR A 589 -18.60 15.07 -10.55
CA THR A 589 -17.75 13.90 -10.77
C THR A 589 -17.21 13.88 -12.20
N ASP A 590 -18.10 14.03 -13.18
CA ASP A 590 -17.75 14.00 -14.60
C ASP A 590 -16.81 15.16 -14.98
N ALA A 591 -17.01 16.34 -14.39
CA ALA A 591 -16.11 17.48 -14.57
C ALA A 591 -14.70 17.22 -14.01
N VAL A 592 -14.59 16.64 -12.80
CA VAL A 592 -13.29 16.29 -12.19
C VAL A 592 -12.59 15.20 -13.02
N LEU A 593 -13.32 14.18 -13.46
CA LEU A 593 -12.78 13.12 -14.33
C LEU A 593 -12.31 13.68 -15.69
N GLY A 594 -13.04 14.66 -16.25
CA GLY A 594 -12.64 15.38 -17.47
C GLY A 594 -11.29 16.10 -17.28
N ALA A 595 -11.18 16.92 -16.24
CA ALA A 595 -9.95 17.65 -15.92
C ALA A 595 -8.75 16.71 -15.67
N LEU A 596 -8.98 15.59 -14.98
CA LEU A 596 -7.95 14.56 -14.78
C LEU A 596 -7.46 13.96 -16.11
N ARG A 597 -8.37 13.62 -17.04
CA ARG A 597 -8.01 13.09 -18.37
C ARG A 597 -7.22 14.10 -19.19
N ASP A 598 -7.60 15.37 -19.14
CA ASP A 598 -6.90 16.44 -19.84
C ASP A 598 -5.50 16.63 -19.27
N GLY A 599 -5.38 16.72 -17.94
CA GLY A 599 -4.09 16.78 -17.23
C GLY A 599 -3.19 15.60 -17.55
N MET A 600 -3.75 14.38 -17.59
CA MET A 600 -3.02 13.17 -17.93
C MET A 600 -2.52 13.20 -19.38
N THR A 601 -3.34 13.70 -20.31
CA THR A 601 -2.95 13.88 -21.72
C THR A 601 -1.81 14.88 -21.85
N VAL A 602 -1.86 16.00 -21.13
CA VAL A 602 -0.78 17.00 -21.08
C VAL A 602 0.50 16.41 -20.50
N ALA A 603 0.41 15.70 -19.37
CA ALA A 603 1.57 15.05 -18.74
C ALA A 603 2.24 14.03 -19.68
N ARG A 604 1.45 13.18 -20.36
CA ARG A 604 1.95 12.21 -21.35
C ARG A 604 2.66 12.89 -22.53
N ARG A 605 2.07 13.96 -23.09
CA ARG A 605 2.69 14.73 -24.18
C ARG A 605 4.02 15.38 -23.76
N ALA A 606 4.12 15.79 -22.50
CA ALA A 606 5.34 16.35 -21.93
C ALA A 606 6.37 15.31 -21.46
N GLY A 607 6.09 14.00 -21.62
CA GLY A 607 6.97 12.93 -21.14
C GLY A 607 7.02 12.78 -19.61
N ARG A 608 6.10 13.42 -18.87
CA ARG A 608 6.01 13.34 -17.40
C ARG A 608 5.23 12.09 -16.99
N THR A 609 5.88 10.94 -17.09
CA THR A 609 5.25 9.63 -16.86
C THR A 609 4.74 9.44 -15.43
N ALA A 610 5.50 9.89 -14.42
CA ALA A 610 5.10 9.83 -13.01
C ALA A 610 3.81 10.60 -12.74
N ASP A 611 3.73 11.84 -13.24
CA ASP A 611 2.53 12.68 -13.11
C ASP A 611 1.33 12.07 -13.81
N ALA A 612 1.51 11.50 -15.00
CA ALA A 612 0.44 10.78 -15.70
C ALA A 612 -0.04 9.56 -14.91
N GLY A 613 0.87 8.81 -14.29
CA GLY A 613 0.54 7.69 -13.42
C GLY A 613 -0.23 8.14 -12.17
N TYR A 614 0.20 9.22 -11.53
CA TYR A 614 -0.51 9.81 -10.40
C TYR A 614 -1.96 10.21 -10.75
N LEU A 615 -2.16 10.86 -11.90
CA LEU A 615 -3.50 11.26 -12.35
C LEU A 615 -4.39 10.05 -12.64
N ASP A 616 -3.83 8.95 -13.16
CA ASP A 616 -4.53 7.67 -13.32
C ASP A 616 -4.96 7.10 -11.96
N LEU A 617 -4.10 7.19 -10.93
CA LEU A 617 -4.46 6.81 -9.56
C LEU A 617 -5.62 7.67 -9.01
N MET A 618 -5.60 8.98 -9.23
CA MET A 618 -6.68 9.87 -8.79
C MET A 618 -8.00 9.61 -9.52
N MET A 619 -7.95 9.27 -10.81
CA MET A 619 -9.13 8.82 -11.55
C MET A 619 -9.69 7.53 -10.96
N TYR A 620 -8.83 6.55 -10.68
CA TYR A 620 -9.23 5.29 -10.05
C TYR A 620 -9.89 5.52 -8.68
N ALA A 621 -9.37 6.45 -7.87
CA ALA A 621 -9.95 6.78 -6.57
C ALA A 621 -11.39 7.32 -6.66
N ILE A 622 -11.74 8.02 -7.75
CA ILE A 622 -13.10 8.56 -7.98
C ILE A 622 -14.03 7.52 -8.61
N ALA A 623 -13.53 6.79 -9.61
CA ALA A 623 -14.31 5.88 -10.45
C ALA A 623 -13.46 4.66 -10.84
N PRO A 624 -13.42 3.61 -9.97
CA PRO A 624 -12.64 2.41 -10.20
C PRO A 624 -12.95 1.73 -11.53
N ASP A 625 -14.22 1.74 -11.94
CA ASP A 625 -14.69 1.11 -13.18
C ASP A 625 -14.33 1.93 -14.43
N ALA A 626 -14.16 3.25 -14.31
CA ALA A 626 -13.80 4.11 -15.44
C ALA A 626 -12.32 4.00 -15.84
N ALA A 627 -11.48 3.44 -14.96
CA ALA A 627 -10.06 3.20 -15.18
C ALA A 627 -9.78 1.86 -15.89
N SER A 628 -10.82 1.11 -16.30
CA SER A 628 -10.71 -0.18 -16.98
C SER A 628 -10.38 -0.10 -18.48
N GLY A 629 -9.49 0.81 -18.85
CA GLY A 629 -8.72 0.69 -20.09
C GLY A 629 -7.34 0.13 -19.73
N PRO A 630 -6.81 -0.91 -20.39
CA PRO A 630 -5.48 -1.41 -20.06
C PRO A 630 -4.47 -0.28 -20.26
N THR A 631 -3.90 0.20 -19.15
CA THR A 631 -2.78 1.14 -19.14
C THR A 631 -1.58 0.38 -19.72
N ARG A 632 -1.48 0.35 -21.06
CA ARG A 632 -0.22 0.05 -21.74
C ARG A 632 0.75 1.12 -21.27
N LEU A 633 1.68 0.73 -20.40
CA LEU A 633 3.00 1.36 -20.36
C LEU A 633 3.51 1.32 -21.80
N SER A 634 3.41 2.45 -22.49
CA SER A 634 4.05 2.64 -23.77
C SER A 634 5.54 2.59 -23.52
N ASP A 635 6.16 1.45 -23.83
CA ASP A 635 7.60 1.37 -24.03
C ASP A 635 8.00 2.43 -25.08
N PRO A 636 9.16 3.09 -24.92
CA PRO A 636 9.67 3.99 -25.94
C PRO A 636 9.89 3.20 -27.24
N THR A 637 9.05 3.49 -28.24
CA THR A 637 9.08 2.93 -29.59
C THR A 637 10.51 2.97 -30.17
N PRO A 638 11.13 1.84 -30.52
CA PRO A 638 12.28 1.84 -31.41
C PRO A 638 11.78 2.15 -32.83
N ALA A 639 12.53 2.98 -33.56
CA ALA A 639 12.20 3.43 -34.91
C ALA A 639 11.74 2.28 -35.84
N ARG A 640 10.62 2.51 -36.56
CA ARG A 640 10.05 1.60 -37.56
C ARG A 640 11.04 1.27 -38.68
N PRO A 641 11.14 -0.01 -39.09
CA PRO A 641 11.30 -0.38 -40.50
C PRO A 641 10.00 -0.93 -41.10
N ALA A 642 10.01 -1.01 -42.42
CA ALA A 642 8.87 -1.08 -43.34
C ALA A 642 7.86 -2.24 -43.16
N GLN A 643 6.66 -1.97 -43.67
CA GLN A 643 5.49 -2.86 -43.81
C GLN A 643 5.83 -4.24 -44.38
N THR A 644 5.42 -5.30 -43.67
CA THR A 644 4.77 -6.54 -44.15
C THR A 644 4.79 -7.63 -43.07
N SER A 645 3.86 -7.61 -42.10
CA SER A 645 3.50 -8.77 -41.28
C SER A 645 2.25 -8.48 -40.44
N ARG A 646 1.38 -9.48 -40.23
CA ARG A 646 0.25 -9.39 -39.27
C ARG A 646 0.79 -9.00 -37.89
N GLU A 647 0.15 -8.04 -37.21
CA GLU A 647 0.47 -7.71 -35.82
C GLU A 647 0.10 -8.88 -34.89
N ARG A 648 1.10 -9.63 -34.40
CA ARG A 648 0.90 -10.71 -33.41
C ARG A 648 0.39 -10.15 -32.07
N GLY A 649 -0.48 -10.90 -31.41
CA GLY A 649 -0.99 -10.55 -30.07
C GLY A 649 -2.10 -9.50 -30.01
N VAL A 650 -2.65 -9.07 -31.15
CA VAL A 650 -3.86 -8.24 -31.26
C VAL A 650 -4.98 -9.08 -31.88
N TYR A 651 -5.92 -9.51 -31.05
CA TYR A 651 -7.07 -10.30 -31.49
C TYR A 651 -8.34 -9.49 -31.27
N THR A 652 -8.93 -9.00 -32.36
CA THR A 652 -10.26 -8.40 -32.34
C THR A 652 -11.29 -9.51 -32.49
N VAL A 653 -12.14 -9.66 -31.48
CA VAL A 653 -13.24 -10.64 -31.49
C VAL A 653 -14.49 -9.92 -31.96
N ALA A 654 -15.14 -10.44 -33.01
CA ALA A 654 -16.45 -9.95 -33.42
C ALA A 654 -17.45 -10.16 -32.27
N PRO A 655 -18.39 -9.22 -32.03
CA PRO A 655 -19.38 -9.40 -30.98
C PRO A 655 -20.17 -10.69 -31.23
N VAL A 656 -20.22 -11.58 -30.23
CA VAL A 656 -21.08 -12.75 -30.28
C VAL A 656 -22.49 -12.31 -29.90
N GLU A 657 -23.46 -12.51 -30.80
CA GLU A 657 -24.86 -12.24 -30.49
C GLU A 657 -25.38 -13.28 -29.47
N LEU A 658 -25.73 -12.81 -28.28
CA LEU A 658 -26.26 -13.63 -27.19
C LEU A 658 -27.73 -13.26 -26.90
N PRO A 659 -28.61 -14.25 -26.66
CA PRO A 659 -30.02 -14.02 -26.32
C PRO A 659 -30.21 -13.08 -25.12
N GLU A 660 -31.14 -12.13 -25.22
CA GLU A 660 -31.39 -11.14 -24.16
C GLU A 660 -31.88 -11.76 -22.85
N GLY A 661 -32.63 -12.87 -22.94
CA GLY A 661 -33.16 -13.57 -21.77
C GLY A 661 -32.09 -14.15 -20.84
N LEU A 662 -30.84 -14.29 -21.31
CA LEU A 662 -29.70 -14.70 -20.47
C LEU A 662 -29.36 -13.68 -19.38
N SER A 663 -29.70 -12.39 -19.57
CA SER A 663 -29.47 -11.36 -18.55
C SER A 663 -30.36 -11.52 -17.31
N GLY A 664 -31.42 -12.34 -17.39
CA GLY A 664 -32.28 -12.68 -16.25
C GLY A 664 -31.71 -13.77 -15.33
N ILE A 665 -30.63 -14.46 -15.74
CA ILE A 665 -30.00 -15.52 -14.94
C ILE A 665 -28.85 -14.90 -14.14
N VAL A 666 -29.05 -14.73 -12.84
CA VAL A 666 -28.05 -14.15 -11.92
C VAL A 666 -27.19 -15.24 -11.28
N ILE A 667 -25.88 -15.02 -11.27
CA ILE A 667 -24.86 -15.96 -10.80
C ILE A 667 -23.91 -15.22 -9.84
N GLN A 668 -23.52 -15.88 -8.76
CA GLN A 668 -22.46 -15.39 -7.88
C GLN A 668 -21.10 -15.68 -8.50
N TYR A 669 -20.37 -14.63 -8.88
CA TYR A 669 -19.04 -14.71 -9.49
C TYR A 669 -18.11 -13.69 -8.84
N ASN A 670 -16.96 -14.12 -8.33
CA ASN A 670 -15.99 -13.26 -7.63
C ASN A 670 -16.62 -12.39 -6.50
N ASN A 671 -17.51 -12.98 -5.69
CA ASN A 671 -18.24 -12.32 -4.59
C ASN A 671 -19.19 -11.19 -5.03
N ALA A 672 -19.58 -11.15 -6.30
CA ALA A 672 -20.59 -10.23 -6.83
C ALA A 672 -21.65 -10.98 -7.63
N ALA A 673 -22.84 -10.37 -7.77
CA ALA A 673 -23.87 -10.85 -8.68
C ALA A 673 -23.52 -10.44 -10.12
N ALA A 674 -23.39 -11.40 -11.02
CA ALA A 674 -23.18 -11.20 -12.45
C ALA A 674 -24.28 -11.91 -13.24
N ASP A 675 -24.69 -11.35 -14.38
CA ASP A 675 -25.66 -12.00 -15.26
C ASP A 675 -24.97 -12.97 -16.24
N ALA A 676 -25.67 -14.04 -16.61
CA ALA A 676 -25.12 -15.09 -17.46
C ALA A 676 -24.74 -14.60 -18.87
N ARG A 677 -25.41 -13.56 -19.40
CA ARG A 677 -25.09 -12.99 -20.72
C ARG A 677 -23.72 -12.32 -20.70
N SER A 678 -23.43 -11.54 -19.66
CA SER A 678 -22.12 -10.90 -19.47
C SER A 678 -21.00 -11.92 -19.29
N LEU A 679 -21.22 -12.97 -18.50
CA LEU A 679 -20.22 -14.03 -18.29
C LEU A 679 -19.95 -14.84 -19.56
N LEU A 680 -20.99 -15.17 -20.34
CA LEU A 680 -20.82 -15.88 -21.62
C LEU A 680 -20.14 -15.00 -22.68
N ALA A 681 -20.45 -13.70 -22.74
CA ALA A 681 -19.78 -12.76 -23.64
C ALA A 681 -18.28 -12.68 -23.34
N GLU A 682 -17.92 -12.66 -22.06
CA GLU A 682 -16.51 -12.67 -21.64
C GLU A 682 -15.83 -14.00 -21.96
N TRP A 683 -16.53 -15.13 -21.73
CA TRP A 683 -16.00 -16.45 -22.08
C TRP A 683 -15.65 -16.57 -23.57
N PHE A 684 -16.53 -16.13 -24.48
CA PHE A 684 -16.26 -16.19 -25.92
C PHE A 684 -15.09 -15.28 -26.35
N LYS A 685 -14.89 -14.13 -25.70
CA LYS A 685 -13.72 -13.29 -25.93
C LYS A 685 -12.43 -14.00 -25.51
N LEU A 686 -12.44 -14.62 -24.33
CA LEU A 686 -11.29 -15.37 -23.80
C LEU A 686 -10.98 -16.60 -24.65
N ASP A 687 -12.00 -17.30 -25.15
CA ASP A 687 -11.83 -18.44 -26.06
C ASP A 687 -11.15 -18.03 -27.37
N ALA A 688 -11.60 -16.93 -28.00
CA ALA A 688 -10.97 -16.40 -29.20
C ALA A 688 -9.52 -15.91 -28.96
N LEU A 689 -9.28 -15.27 -27.82
CA LEU A 689 -7.93 -14.89 -27.38
C LEU A 689 -7.02 -16.12 -27.21
N SER A 690 -7.52 -17.16 -26.54
CA SER A 690 -6.77 -18.41 -26.31
C SER A 690 -6.41 -19.10 -27.64
N GLN A 691 -7.36 -19.17 -28.58
CA GLN A 691 -7.11 -19.70 -29.92
C GLN A 691 -6.04 -18.90 -30.68
N GLY A 692 -6.13 -17.56 -30.63
CA GLY A 692 -5.16 -16.66 -31.26
C GLY A 692 -3.75 -16.82 -30.68
N LEU A 693 -3.63 -16.81 -29.35
CA LEU A 693 -2.35 -17.01 -28.66
C LEU A 693 -1.75 -18.38 -28.97
N THR A 694 -2.58 -19.42 -29.07
CA THR A 694 -2.14 -20.77 -29.43
C THR A 694 -1.59 -20.83 -30.86
N ALA A 695 -2.23 -20.13 -31.80
CA ALA A 695 -1.78 -20.04 -33.18
C ALA A 695 -0.43 -19.30 -33.28
N ASP A 696 -0.30 -18.15 -32.63
CA ASP A 696 0.94 -17.37 -32.63
C ASP A 696 2.08 -18.15 -31.95
N LEU A 697 1.81 -18.85 -30.84
CA LEU A 697 2.81 -19.71 -30.20
C LEU A 697 3.30 -20.84 -31.12
N LYS A 698 2.42 -21.43 -31.94
CA LYS A 698 2.83 -22.45 -32.93
C LYS A 698 3.74 -21.86 -34.00
N GLU A 699 3.42 -20.66 -34.49
CA GLU A 699 4.23 -19.95 -35.47
C GLU A 699 5.62 -19.61 -34.90
N MET A 700 5.67 -19.11 -33.67
CA MET A 700 6.92 -18.79 -32.97
C MET A 700 7.78 -20.04 -32.70
N VAL A 701 7.16 -21.19 -32.40
CA VAL A 701 7.89 -22.46 -32.30
C VAL A 701 8.52 -22.85 -33.65
N ALA A 702 7.83 -22.61 -34.76
CA ALA A 702 8.38 -22.86 -36.10
C ALA A 702 9.56 -21.92 -36.42
N GLU A 703 9.44 -20.63 -36.08
CA GLU A 703 10.53 -19.66 -36.21
C GLU A 703 11.74 -20.02 -35.35
N MET A 704 11.51 -20.49 -34.12
CA MET A 704 12.57 -20.96 -33.23
C MET A 704 13.37 -22.11 -33.85
N LYS A 705 12.66 -23.11 -34.40
CA LYS A 705 13.29 -24.24 -35.09
C LYS A 705 14.10 -23.81 -36.31
N GLU A 706 13.64 -22.79 -37.02
CA GLU A 706 14.35 -22.24 -38.18
C GLU A 706 15.62 -21.46 -37.76
N LEU A 707 15.59 -20.74 -36.65
CA LEU A 707 16.78 -20.12 -36.06
C LEU A 707 17.79 -21.18 -35.59
N ASP A 708 17.31 -22.24 -34.94
CA ASP A 708 18.16 -23.36 -34.50
C ASP A 708 18.80 -24.08 -35.71
N ARG A 709 18.05 -24.27 -36.81
CA ARG A 709 18.58 -24.82 -38.08
C ARG A 709 19.69 -23.94 -38.66
N LYS A 710 19.47 -22.61 -38.74
CA LYS A 710 20.47 -21.64 -39.23
C LYS A 710 21.73 -21.63 -38.36
N ALA A 711 21.57 -21.71 -37.03
CA ALA A 711 22.70 -21.82 -36.11
C ALA A 711 23.52 -23.10 -36.35
N ALA A 712 22.86 -24.23 -36.58
CA ALA A 712 23.52 -25.50 -36.89
C ALA A 712 24.29 -25.46 -38.22
N GLU A 713 23.73 -24.85 -39.26
CA GLU A 713 24.41 -24.67 -40.56
C GLU A 713 25.66 -23.79 -40.47
N LEU A 714 25.60 -22.73 -39.65
CA LEU A 714 26.76 -21.87 -39.39
C LEU A 714 27.88 -22.62 -38.65
N VAL A 715 27.52 -23.45 -37.67
CA VAL A 715 28.48 -24.31 -36.96
C VAL A 715 29.12 -25.33 -37.92
N ALA A 716 28.33 -25.94 -38.81
CA ALA A 716 28.83 -26.88 -39.81
C ALA A 716 29.82 -26.24 -40.82
N ARG A 717 29.56 -24.99 -41.23
CA ARG A 717 30.47 -24.22 -42.12
C ARG A 717 31.80 -23.85 -41.45
N GLN A 718 31.82 -23.64 -40.14
CA GLN A 718 33.04 -23.34 -39.38
C GLN A 718 33.86 -24.60 -39.05
N GLY A 719 33.23 -25.77 -38.93
CA GLY A 719 33.90 -27.05 -38.66
C GLY A 719 34.80 -27.58 -39.79
N GLY A 720 34.75 -27.00 -40.99
CA GLY A 720 35.59 -27.40 -42.14
C GLY A 720 36.94 -26.70 -42.25
N ARG A 721 37.23 -25.69 -41.42
CA ARG A 721 38.54 -25.01 -41.39
C ARG A 721 39.19 -25.23 -40.02
N GLY A 722 40.11 -26.19 -39.95
CA GLY A 722 40.89 -26.46 -38.76
C GLY A 722 41.72 -25.24 -38.33
N GLY A 723 41.38 -24.67 -37.19
CA GLY A 723 42.12 -23.58 -36.56
C GLY A 723 41.33 -23.01 -35.38
N GLY A 724 41.82 -23.22 -34.15
CA GLY A 724 41.20 -22.72 -32.93
C GLY A 724 41.13 -21.20 -32.90
N GLY A 725 39.91 -20.65 -32.96
CA GLY A 725 39.62 -19.24 -32.79
C GLY A 725 38.11 -19.05 -32.57
N GLN A 726 37.76 -18.31 -31.52
CA GLN A 726 36.41 -17.88 -31.08
C GLN A 726 35.20 -18.44 -31.85
N ARG A 727 34.46 -19.36 -31.21
CA ARG A 727 33.07 -19.64 -31.57
C ARG A 727 32.22 -18.41 -31.23
N GLY A 728 31.95 -17.55 -32.21
CA GLY A 728 31.07 -16.39 -32.02
C GLY A 728 31.28 -15.28 -33.03
N GLY A 729 30.99 -15.53 -34.31
CA GLY A 729 30.93 -14.45 -35.31
C GLY A 729 29.68 -13.57 -35.16
N PRO A 730 29.64 -12.38 -35.79
CA PRO A 730 28.51 -11.43 -35.68
C PRO A 730 27.14 -12.03 -36.07
N GLU A 731 27.11 -12.99 -36.99
CA GLU A 731 25.88 -13.69 -37.38
C GLU A 731 25.37 -14.65 -36.28
N PHE A 732 26.27 -15.27 -35.52
CA PHE A 732 25.91 -16.17 -34.42
C PHE A 732 25.31 -15.37 -33.25
N GLU A 733 25.88 -14.21 -32.94
CA GLU A 733 25.31 -13.28 -31.98
C GLU A 733 23.94 -12.74 -32.43
N LYS A 734 23.77 -12.45 -33.72
CA LYS A 734 22.49 -11.99 -34.27
C LYS A 734 21.41 -13.06 -34.10
N ILE A 735 21.71 -14.32 -34.41
CA ILE A 735 20.77 -15.43 -34.20
C ILE A 735 20.48 -15.62 -32.70
N ALA A 736 21.50 -15.55 -31.84
CA ALA A 736 21.31 -15.67 -30.39
C ALA A 736 20.39 -14.56 -29.83
N ARG A 737 20.55 -13.30 -30.25
CA ARG A 737 19.66 -12.19 -29.85
C ARG A 737 18.24 -12.36 -30.39
N GLN A 738 18.08 -12.82 -31.63
CA GLN A 738 16.75 -13.11 -32.19
C GLN A 738 16.06 -14.25 -31.44
N ARG A 739 16.82 -15.29 -31.08
CA ARG A 739 16.36 -16.43 -30.29
C ARG A 739 15.91 -15.99 -28.90
N GLU A 740 16.72 -15.20 -28.21
CA GLU A 740 16.41 -14.65 -26.88
C GLU A 740 15.17 -13.75 -26.89
N ALA A 741 15.05 -12.87 -27.89
CA ALA A 741 13.86 -12.02 -28.07
C ALA A 741 12.59 -12.86 -28.33
N LEU A 742 12.70 -13.91 -29.15
CA LEU A 742 11.59 -14.80 -29.45
C LEU A 742 11.20 -15.65 -28.22
N GLU A 743 12.18 -16.15 -27.44
CA GLU A 743 11.93 -16.86 -26.18
C GLU A 743 11.20 -15.97 -25.16
N ALA A 744 11.61 -14.71 -25.03
CA ALA A 744 10.96 -13.74 -24.15
C ALA A 744 9.50 -13.50 -24.57
N GLN A 745 9.23 -13.30 -25.87
CA GLN A 745 7.87 -13.14 -26.36
C GLN A 745 7.02 -14.41 -26.15
N MET A 746 7.58 -15.60 -26.40
CA MET A 746 6.88 -16.87 -26.17
C MET A 746 6.52 -17.06 -24.68
N SER A 747 7.39 -16.63 -23.76
CA SER A 747 7.12 -16.65 -22.33
C SER A 747 5.89 -15.81 -21.99
N THR A 748 5.83 -14.58 -22.49
CA THR A 748 4.69 -13.67 -22.31
C THR A 748 3.38 -14.26 -22.85
N PHE A 749 3.42 -14.84 -24.06
CA PHE A 749 2.23 -15.44 -24.68
C PHE A 749 1.74 -16.68 -23.90
N ARG A 750 2.66 -17.50 -23.36
CA ARG A 750 2.31 -18.65 -22.51
C ARG A 750 1.70 -18.25 -21.16
N VAL A 751 2.08 -17.11 -20.61
CA VAL A 751 1.45 -16.57 -19.38
C VAL A 751 0.02 -16.14 -19.72
N ARG A 752 -0.15 -15.31 -20.75
CA ARG A 752 -1.48 -14.84 -21.18
C ARG A 752 -2.43 -15.98 -21.56
N LEU A 753 -1.91 -17.02 -22.21
CA LEU A 753 -2.70 -18.21 -22.57
C LEU A 753 -3.21 -18.92 -21.32
N ARG A 754 -2.33 -19.15 -20.33
CA ARG A 754 -2.71 -19.79 -19.06
C ARG A 754 -3.72 -18.96 -18.27
N GLU A 755 -3.57 -17.64 -18.25
CA GLU A 755 -4.53 -16.73 -17.60
C GLU A 755 -5.91 -16.83 -18.26
N ALA A 756 -5.96 -16.75 -19.60
CA ALA A 756 -7.20 -16.88 -20.35
C ALA A 756 -7.88 -18.24 -20.10
N GLU A 757 -7.12 -19.35 -20.11
CA GLU A 757 -7.65 -20.69 -19.82
C GLU A 757 -8.17 -20.83 -18.38
N GLN A 758 -7.51 -20.21 -17.40
CA GLN A 758 -7.96 -20.21 -16.00
C GLN A 758 -9.25 -19.41 -15.81
N ASP A 759 -9.36 -18.25 -16.42
CA ASP A 759 -10.56 -17.41 -16.32
C ASP A 759 -11.74 -18.04 -17.07
N MET A 760 -11.49 -18.64 -18.24
CA MET A 760 -12.50 -19.47 -18.94
C MET A 760 -13.03 -20.58 -18.02
N LYS A 761 -12.13 -21.28 -17.33
CA LYS A 761 -12.52 -22.35 -16.40
C LYS A 761 -13.36 -21.84 -15.23
N ARG A 762 -12.98 -20.70 -14.63
CA ARG A 762 -13.78 -20.08 -13.55
C ARG A 762 -15.19 -19.73 -14.00
N ILE A 763 -15.33 -19.18 -15.21
CA ILE A 763 -16.63 -18.86 -15.78
C ILE A 763 -17.45 -20.13 -16.02
N VAL A 764 -16.82 -21.18 -16.55
CA VAL A 764 -17.46 -22.50 -16.72
C VAL A 764 -17.96 -23.05 -15.38
N ASP A 765 -17.12 -23.06 -14.35
CA ASP A 765 -17.46 -23.56 -13.02
C ASP A 765 -18.62 -22.75 -12.39
N ALA A 766 -18.63 -21.42 -12.59
CA ALA A 766 -19.70 -20.55 -12.10
C ALA A 766 -21.05 -20.75 -12.82
N LEU A 767 -21.02 -21.04 -14.12
CA LEU A 767 -22.21 -21.29 -14.94
C LEU A 767 -22.75 -22.73 -14.80
N ALA A 768 -21.93 -23.68 -14.33
CA ALA A 768 -22.28 -25.08 -14.22
C ALA A 768 -23.60 -25.38 -13.45
N PRO A 769 -23.91 -24.72 -12.31
CA PRO A 769 -25.17 -24.93 -11.59
C PRO A 769 -26.42 -24.52 -12.40
N LYS A 770 -26.25 -23.68 -13.42
CA LYS A 770 -27.32 -23.10 -14.25
C LYS A 770 -27.43 -23.74 -15.63
N ARG A 771 -26.73 -24.85 -15.88
CA ARG A 771 -26.65 -25.51 -17.19
C ARG A 771 -28.00 -25.83 -17.83
N SER A 772 -28.98 -26.28 -17.06
CA SER A 772 -30.34 -26.58 -17.56
C SER A 772 -31.12 -25.32 -17.96
N GLU A 773 -30.89 -24.20 -17.26
CA GLU A 773 -31.50 -22.90 -17.58
C GLU A 773 -30.85 -22.28 -18.83
N LEU A 774 -29.53 -22.42 -18.98
CA LEU A 774 -28.78 -21.97 -20.16
C LEU A 774 -29.19 -22.72 -21.45
N ALA A 775 -29.49 -24.01 -21.34
CA ALA A 775 -29.91 -24.83 -22.47
C ALA A 775 -31.24 -24.36 -23.10
N VAL A 776 -32.13 -23.74 -22.32
CA VAL A 776 -33.39 -23.14 -22.82
C VAL A 776 -33.12 -22.01 -23.82
N PHE A 777 -31.99 -21.32 -23.68
CA PHE A 777 -31.54 -20.25 -24.57
C PHE A 777 -30.60 -20.73 -25.67
N GLY A 778 -30.52 -22.04 -25.91
CA GLY A 778 -29.67 -22.61 -26.96
C GLY A 778 -28.18 -22.60 -26.63
N VAL A 779 -27.78 -22.36 -25.36
CA VAL A 779 -26.38 -22.45 -24.93
C VAL A 779 -26.11 -23.87 -24.44
N THR A 780 -25.30 -24.62 -25.17
CA THR A 780 -24.87 -25.97 -24.79
C THR A 780 -23.41 -25.95 -24.35
N GLN A 781 -23.11 -26.64 -23.26
CA GLN A 781 -21.74 -26.83 -22.78
C GLN A 781 -21.27 -28.26 -23.10
N GLU A 782 -20.17 -28.37 -23.85
CA GLU A 782 -19.48 -29.63 -24.11
C GLU A 782 -18.08 -29.57 -23.48
N LYS A 783 -17.84 -30.38 -22.45
CA LYS A 783 -16.64 -30.30 -21.58
C LYS A 783 -16.47 -28.87 -21.04
N ASP A 784 -15.34 -28.23 -21.33
CA ASP A 784 -14.96 -26.90 -20.86
C ASP A 784 -15.29 -25.80 -21.89
N ARG A 785 -16.12 -26.08 -22.91
CA ARG A 785 -16.48 -25.12 -23.95
C ARG A 785 -18.00 -24.92 -24.11
N PHE A 786 -18.39 -23.66 -24.31
CA PHE A 786 -19.76 -23.29 -24.66
C PHE A 786 -19.97 -23.21 -26.17
N GLN A 787 -21.15 -23.61 -26.63
CA GLN A 787 -21.61 -23.56 -28.01
C GLN A 787 -23.03 -22.98 -28.05
N LEU A 788 -23.37 -22.27 -29.13
CA LEU A 788 -24.70 -21.71 -29.38
C LEU A 788 -25.41 -22.54 -30.47
N ALA A 789 -26.66 -22.92 -30.22
CA ALA A 789 -27.50 -23.62 -31.19
C ALA A 789 -27.77 -22.70 -32.39
N GLY A 790 -27.24 -23.08 -33.57
CA GLY A 790 -27.30 -22.31 -34.81
C GLY A 790 -25.95 -21.99 -35.44
N ALA A 791 -24.84 -22.20 -34.74
CA ALA A 791 -23.49 -22.04 -35.29
C ALA A 791 -22.93 -23.38 -35.85
N SER A 792 -23.67 -24.02 -36.75
CA SER A 792 -23.12 -25.11 -37.57
C SER A 792 -22.87 -24.61 -38.99
N GLY A 793 -21.61 -24.35 -39.31
CA GLY A 793 -21.12 -23.99 -40.64
C GLY A 793 -19.94 -23.02 -40.49
N THR A 794 -18.69 -23.38 -40.73
CA THR A 794 -18.15 -24.26 -41.75
C THR A 794 -16.88 -24.96 -41.27
N ASN A 795 -16.92 -26.29 -41.21
CA ASN A 795 -15.74 -27.12 -41.47
C ASN A 795 -15.47 -27.11 -42.98
N ALA A 796 -14.21 -26.94 -43.38
CA ALA A 796 -13.49 -27.73 -44.39
C ALA A 796 -12.23 -27.00 -44.89
N PRO A 797 -11.18 -27.71 -45.34
CA PRO A 797 -10.49 -28.86 -44.75
C PRO A 797 -9.16 -28.49 -44.07
#